data_AF-A0A9W4SV07-F1
#
_entry.id   AF-A0A9W4SV07-F1
#
_cell.length_a   1.000
_cell.length_b   1.000
_cell.length_c   1.000
_cell.angle_alpha   90.00
_cell.angle_beta   90.00
_cell.angle_gamma   90.00
#
_symmetry.space_group_name_H-M   'P 1'
#
loop_
_entity.id
_entity.type
_entity.pdbx_description
1 polymer ?
#
loop_
_entity_poly.entity_id
_entity_poly.type
_entity_poly.pdbx_seq_one_letter_code
_entity_poly.pdbx_strand_id
1 'polypeptide(L)'
;MARYCNLSYTFTKANNFTYSLTRNALISYTYFLNSNAPFIIYNRRLSSNIGVRNPLFDKILIANRGEIACRVMQTAKKLGIKTVAVYSEADRHALHADEAYLIGSAPSADSYLNINKIISVAKLSNSQAIHPGYGFLSENPVFADLLAKENITFIGPPASAMVSMGSKSESKDIMISSNVPVVPGYHGKNQNPQFLKQKASEIGYPVLIKAIKGGGGKGMRIVNSPSEFNIQLESSKSESMKSFGDDQVLIEKYLLTPRHVEVQIFADKQGNVVHLFERDCSVQRRHQKILEEAPAPGLDDKIREELGVKAVAAAKAVNYVGAGTVEFIMDNVDKKFYFMEMNTRLQVEHPVTEMVTSTDLVQWQLEVASGNPLPVTQNQLKLEGHALEARIYAENPANDFFPDIGPLLHLRTPYPSSNVRIETGFEQGDEISVHYDPMIAKLIVKGKDRLEALRILKNALTEYEVVGLHTNIEFLKSVVSHNAFINGEVETGFITKHSDTLFALKKETPSHVIIQASLFMILSELQNTIKETTESFDPFSPWVSLRHARLNTDHVQTIIFRDHKNDDINVKVKFNYDNSYDVTIIRGASHLIVKRVFGSLNEVEQQIIVEVENHRIKSRVVLDKNSYQVIIFDNEEGKMVLEIPEFTQLKTKTADATGFIRTPMPCKISQVLVKPGQIVEKGTPLIVLEAMKMEHLVKSPFSGTIDKIFYHVGEFAKENKDLIHI
;
A
#
# COMPACT_ATOMS: atom_id res chain seq x y z
N MET A 1 26.92 -30.44 -43.57
CA MET A 1 27.11 -31.86 -43.18
C MET A 1 26.42 -32.06 -41.84
N ALA A 2 25.34 -32.81 -41.85
CA ALA A 2 24.44 -33.04 -40.73
C ALA A 2 24.99 -34.06 -39.72
N ARG A 3 24.73 -33.85 -38.42
CA ARG A 3 24.59 -34.92 -37.43
C ARG A 3 23.42 -34.58 -36.50
N TYR A 4 22.26 -35.15 -36.82
CA TYR A 4 21.12 -35.31 -35.93
C TYR A 4 21.44 -36.38 -34.88
N CYS A 5 21.12 -36.13 -33.62
CA CYS A 5 21.05 -37.15 -32.58
C CYS A 5 19.60 -37.20 -32.08
N ASN A 6 18.89 -38.26 -32.48
CA ASN A 6 17.59 -38.66 -31.96
C ASN A 6 17.77 -39.31 -30.58
N LEU A 7 16.98 -38.90 -29.59
CA LEU A 7 16.77 -39.64 -28.34
C LEU A 7 15.31 -40.06 -28.27
N SER A 8 15.10 -41.36 -28.47
CA SER A 8 13.82 -42.05 -28.45
C SER A 8 13.47 -42.50 -27.04
N TYR A 9 12.18 -42.45 -26.72
CA TYR A 9 11.55 -42.92 -25.48
C TYR A 9 11.71 -44.43 -25.27
N THR A 10 11.93 -44.83 -24.02
CA THR A 10 11.70 -46.21 -23.53
C THR A 10 10.98 -46.13 -22.18
N PHE A 11 9.73 -46.58 -22.13
CA PHE A 11 8.98 -46.81 -20.90
C PHE A 11 9.12 -48.29 -20.50
N THR A 12 9.66 -48.55 -19.31
CA THR A 12 9.66 -49.87 -18.67
C THR A 12 8.76 -49.86 -17.44
N LYS A 13 7.75 -50.74 -17.48
CA LYS A 13 6.87 -51.16 -16.37
C LYS A 13 7.65 -51.94 -15.31
N ALA A 14 7.35 -51.73 -14.01
CA ALA A 14 6.75 -52.75 -13.12
C ALA A 14 6.65 -52.28 -11.66
N ASN A 15 5.43 -52.44 -11.09
CA ASN A 15 5.04 -52.91 -9.75
C ASN A 15 5.55 -52.16 -8.49
N ASN A 16 4.87 -52.04 -7.36
CA ASN A 16 3.56 -52.43 -6.83
C ASN A 16 3.49 -51.73 -5.47
N PHE A 17 2.47 -50.92 -5.16
CA PHE A 17 2.07 -50.69 -3.76
C PHE A 17 0.56 -50.49 -3.67
N THR A 18 -0.01 -51.33 -2.82
CA THR A 18 -1.42 -51.56 -2.49
C THR A 18 -2.07 -50.38 -1.75
N TYR A 19 -3.25 -49.96 -2.20
CA TYR A 19 -4.24 -49.26 -1.36
C TYR A 19 -5.47 -50.15 -1.18
N SER A 20 -5.80 -50.48 0.06
CA SER A 20 -7.04 -51.17 0.43
C SER A 20 -8.19 -50.16 0.45
N LEU A 21 -9.12 -50.30 -0.48
CA LEU A 21 -10.44 -49.67 -0.43
C LEU A 21 -11.46 -50.80 -0.22
N THR A 22 -11.99 -50.88 0.99
CA THR A 22 -13.10 -51.75 1.35
C THR A 22 -14.38 -51.24 0.70
N ARG A 23 -14.86 -52.00 -0.29
CA ARG A 23 -16.22 -51.95 -0.85
C ARG A 23 -17.24 -52.34 0.23
N ASN A 24 -18.40 -51.68 0.22
CA ASN A 24 -19.65 -52.37 0.47
C ASN A 24 -20.77 -51.89 -0.47
N ALA A 25 -21.21 -52.88 -1.25
CA ALA A 25 -22.53 -53.12 -1.85
C ALA A 25 -23.21 -52.07 -2.77
N LEU A 26 -23.06 -52.31 -4.07
CA LEU A 26 -24.09 -52.09 -5.09
C LEU A 26 -25.21 -53.13 -4.89
N ILE A 27 -26.46 -52.68 -4.83
CA ILE A 27 -27.65 -53.54 -4.99
C ILE A 27 -28.29 -53.19 -6.34
N SER A 28 -28.33 -54.20 -7.21
CA SER A 28 -29.04 -54.21 -8.50
C SER A 28 -30.55 -54.10 -8.30
N TYR A 29 -31.21 -53.31 -9.14
CA TYR A 29 -32.67 -53.35 -9.30
C TYR A 29 -33.05 -54.09 -10.58
N THR A 30 -33.73 -55.22 -10.41
CA THR A 30 -34.45 -55.94 -11.46
C THR A 30 -35.93 -55.55 -11.36
N TYR A 31 -36.55 -55.20 -12.50
CA TYR A 31 -37.98 -54.94 -12.63
C TYR A 31 -38.82 -56.22 -12.44
N PHE A 32 -39.92 -56.16 -11.68
CA PHE A 32 -41.22 -56.79 -12.02
C PHE A 32 -42.36 -56.24 -11.14
N LEU A 33 -43.57 -56.31 -11.70
CA LEU A 33 -44.81 -55.56 -11.43
C LEU A 33 -45.66 -56.00 -10.21
N ASN A 34 -46.54 -55.07 -9.80
CA ASN A 34 -47.87 -55.22 -9.18
C ASN A 34 -48.01 -55.74 -7.73
N SER A 35 -48.41 -54.85 -6.82
CA SER A 35 -49.68 -54.97 -6.04
C SER A 35 -49.87 -53.80 -5.06
N ASN A 36 -51.12 -53.33 -4.98
CA ASN A 36 -51.60 -52.22 -4.15
C ASN A 36 -51.61 -52.56 -2.65
N ALA A 37 -50.95 -51.76 -1.82
CA ALA A 37 -51.29 -51.55 -0.40
C ALA A 37 -50.71 -50.20 0.08
N PRO A 38 -51.46 -49.38 0.84
CA PRO A 38 -50.97 -48.07 1.29
C PRO A 38 -50.02 -48.25 2.48
N PHE A 39 -48.72 -48.06 2.25
CA PHE A 39 -47.77 -47.88 3.35
C PHE A 39 -47.94 -46.47 3.92
N ILE A 40 -48.57 -46.38 5.09
CA ILE A 40 -48.49 -45.20 5.96
C ILE A 40 -47.06 -45.14 6.49
N ILE A 41 -46.22 -44.31 5.85
CA ILE A 41 -44.90 -43.98 6.38
C ILE A 41 -45.11 -42.99 7.53
N TYR A 42 -45.03 -43.49 8.77
CA TYR A 42 -44.75 -42.67 9.93
C TYR A 42 -43.35 -42.05 9.73
N ASN A 43 -43.31 -40.84 9.17
CA ASN A 43 -42.12 -40.00 9.22
C ASN A 43 -41.95 -39.51 10.66
N ARG A 44 -41.36 -40.36 11.50
CA ARG A 44 -40.73 -39.92 12.75
C ARG A 44 -39.54 -39.06 12.34
N ARG A 45 -39.78 -37.75 12.18
CA ARG A 45 -38.73 -36.73 12.19
C ARG A 45 -37.98 -36.89 13.51
N LEU A 46 -36.91 -37.67 13.51
CA LEU A 46 -35.81 -37.47 14.42
C LEU A 46 -35.22 -36.12 14.03
N SER A 47 -35.72 -35.06 14.65
CA SER A 47 -35.11 -33.74 14.63
C SER A 47 -33.79 -33.83 15.38
N SER A 48 -32.74 -34.30 14.71
CA SER A 48 -31.40 -33.86 15.07
C SER A 48 -31.31 -32.39 14.66
N ASN A 49 -31.20 -31.49 15.64
CA ASN A 49 -30.82 -30.10 15.44
C ASN A 49 -29.36 -30.04 14.94
N ILE A 50 -29.10 -30.53 13.74
CA ILE A 50 -27.93 -30.11 12.97
C ILE A 50 -28.32 -28.73 12.44
N GLY A 51 -27.81 -27.67 13.06
CA GLY A 51 -28.09 -26.30 12.67
C GLY A 51 -27.88 -26.17 11.16
N VAL A 52 -28.96 -25.87 10.42
CA VAL A 52 -28.92 -25.75 8.97
C VAL A 52 -28.11 -24.50 8.65
N ARG A 53 -26.89 -24.67 8.13
CA ARG A 53 -26.07 -23.56 7.62
C ARG A 53 -26.82 -22.91 6.46
N ASN A 54 -27.00 -21.60 6.52
CA ASN A 54 -27.62 -20.84 5.44
C ASN A 54 -26.72 -20.85 4.20
N PRO A 55 -27.32 -20.93 2.99
CA PRO A 55 -26.56 -20.80 1.76
C PRO A 55 -25.89 -19.42 1.69
N LEU A 56 -24.70 -19.38 1.11
CA LEU A 56 -24.04 -18.12 0.77
C LEU A 56 -24.76 -17.44 -0.40
N PHE A 57 -24.46 -16.15 -0.60
CA PHE A 57 -24.97 -15.39 -1.74
C PHE A 57 -24.55 -16.00 -3.07
N ASP A 58 -25.43 -15.99 -4.07
CA ASP A 58 -25.12 -16.38 -5.44
C ASP A 58 -24.32 -15.29 -6.18
N LYS A 59 -24.61 -14.02 -5.85
CA LYS A 59 -23.99 -12.86 -6.50
C LYS A 59 -23.88 -11.67 -5.54
N ILE A 60 -22.70 -11.07 -5.49
CA ILE A 60 -22.41 -9.87 -4.69
C ILE A 60 -21.81 -8.75 -5.55
N LEU A 61 -22.07 -7.51 -5.16
CA LEU A 61 -21.40 -6.33 -5.70
C LEU A 61 -20.30 -5.87 -4.75
N ILE A 62 -19.15 -5.50 -5.30
CA ILE A 62 -18.03 -4.92 -4.54
C ILE A 62 -18.04 -3.42 -4.78
N ALA A 63 -18.39 -2.63 -3.76
CA ALA A 63 -18.50 -1.18 -3.82
C ALA A 63 -17.16 -0.50 -3.49
N ASN A 64 -16.09 -0.93 -4.16
CA ASN A 64 -14.73 -0.44 -3.95
C ASN A 64 -13.86 -0.68 -5.20
N ARG A 65 -12.58 -0.27 -5.15
CA ARG A 65 -11.60 -0.37 -6.23
C ARG A 65 -10.25 -0.90 -5.73
N GLY A 66 -9.29 -1.04 -6.65
CA GLY A 66 -7.90 -1.35 -6.34
C GLY A 66 -7.73 -2.71 -5.65
N GLU A 67 -6.70 -2.83 -4.81
CA GLU A 67 -6.33 -4.12 -4.22
C GLU A 67 -7.46 -4.78 -3.43
N ILE A 68 -8.25 -4.00 -2.67
CA ILE A 68 -9.33 -4.55 -1.84
C ILE A 68 -10.46 -5.12 -2.66
N ALA A 69 -10.75 -4.53 -3.83
CA ALA A 69 -11.73 -5.12 -4.73
C ALA A 69 -11.25 -6.49 -5.22
N CYS A 70 -9.99 -6.58 -5.65
CA CYS A 70 -9.35 -7.84 -6.03
C CYS A 70 -9.38 -8.87 -4.89
N ARG A 71 -8.99 -8.47 -3.68
CA ARG A 71 -8.99 -9.29 -2.47
C ARG A 71 -10.35 -9.91 -2.19
N VAL A 72 -11.42 -9.12 -2.26
CA VAL A 72 -12.79 -9.61 -2.02
C VAL A 72 -13.24 -10.53 -3.15
N MET A 73 -12.96 -10.14 -4.40
CA MET A 73 -13.32 -10.94 -5.56
C MET A 73 -12.63 -12.32 -5.56
N GLN A 74 -11.37 -12.40 -5.15
CA GLN A 74 -10.63 -13.66 -5.05
C GLN A 74 -11.30 -14.64 -4.08
N THR A 75 -11.69 -14.20 -2.88
CA THR A 75 -12.42 -15.05 -1.93
C THR A 75 -13.81 -15.42 -2.43
N ALA A 76 -14.56 -14.47 -2.99
CA ALA A 76 -15.88 -14.76 -3.54
C ALA A 76 -15.81 -15.81 -4.66
N LYS A 77 -14.86 -15.68 -5.59
CA LYS A 77 -14.61 -16.65 -6.67
C LYS A 77 -14.22 -18.02 -6.13
N LYS A 78 -13.35 -18.10 -5.11
CA LYS A 78 -13.00 -19.35 -4.41
C LYS A 78 -14.22 -20.06 -3.81
N LEU A 79 -15.21 -19.31 -3.35
CA LEU A 79 -16.46 -19.82 -2.77
C LEU A 79 -17.56 -20.08 -3.81
N GLY A 80 -17.31 -19.83 -5.10
CA GLY A 80 -18.29 -19.99 -6.17
C GLY A 80 -19.34 -18.88 -6.26
N ILE A 81 -19.11 -17.73 -5.63
CA ILE A 81 -19.99 -16.57 -5.64
C ILE A 81 -19.65 -15.69 -6.84
N LYS A 82 -20.66 -15.27 -7.62
CA LYS A 82 -20.47 -14.35 -8.75
C LYS A 82 -20.18 -12.94 -8.24
N THR A 83 -19.24 -12.26 -8.88
CA THR A 83 -18.81 -10.92 -8.47
C THR A 83 -19.20 -9.86 -9.49
N VAL A 84 -19.63 -8.71 -9.00
CA VAL A 84 -19.89 -7.50 -9.79
C VAL A 84 -18.99 -6.39 -9.27
N ALA A 85 -18.18 -5.82 -10.15
CA ALA A 85 -17.36 -4.65 -9.85
C ALA A 85 -18.06 -3.36 -10.31
N VAL A 86 -17.66 -2.25 -9.71
CA VAL A 86 -18.03 -0.90 -10.17
C VAL A 86 -16.76 -0.11 -10.44
N TYR A 87 -16.80 0.77 -11.43
CA TYR A 87 -15.63 1.55 -11.82
C TYR A 87 -15.98 2.98 -12.24
N SER A 88 -15.07 3.92 -12.04
CA SER A 88 -15.15 5.28 -12.59
C SER A 88 -14.54 5.35 -14.00
N GLU A 89 -14.72 6.46 -14.70
CA GLU A 89 -14.05 6.67 -16.01
C GLU A 89 -12.52 6.49 -15.95
N ALA A 90 -11.88 6.88 -14.84
CA ALA A 90 -10.43 6.71 -14.65
C ALA A 90 -10.02 5.25 -14.43
N ASP A 91 -10.90 4.42 -13.87
CA ASP A 91 -10.63 3.01 -13.59
C ASP A 91 -11.13 2.07 -14.71
N ARG A 92 -11.47 2.58 -15.90
CA ARG A 92 -12.01 1.77 -17.00
C ARG A 92 -11.16 0.54 -17.35
N HIS A 93 -9.84 0.67 -17.21
CA HIS A 93 -8.87 -0.38 -17.55
C HIS A 93 -8.30 -1.11 -16.32
N ALA A 94 -8.76 -0.80 -15.11
CA ALA A 94 -8.30 -1.48 -13.90
C ALA A 94 -8.68 -2.96 -13.87
N LEU A 95 -8.10 -3.71 -12.92
CA LEU A 95 -8.48 -5.10 -12.69
C LEU A 95 -9.92 -5.20 -12.16
N HIS A 96 -10.81 -5.81 -12.96
CA HIS A 96 -12.25 -5.89 -12.70
C HIS A 96 -12.76 -7.31 -12.46
N ALA A 97 -14.03 -7.40 -12.03
CA ALA A 97 -14.80 -8.65 -11.99
C ALA A 97 -15.22 -9.12 -13.39
N ASP A 98 -15.87 -10.29 -13.44
CA ASP A 98 -16.47 -10.84 -14.68
C ASP A 98 -17.60 -9.94 -15.22
N GLU A 99 -18.27 -9.18 -14.33
CA GLU A 99 -19.22 -8.12 -14.67
C GLU A 99 -18.78 -6.79 -14.03
N ALA A 100 -18.72 -5.69 -14.79
CA ALA A 100 -18.30 -4.38 -14.29
C ALA A 100 -19.17 -3.25 -14.84
N TYR A 101 -19.53 -2.28 -13.98
CA TYR A 101 -20.42 -1.17 -14.35
C TYR A 101 -19.79 0.20 -14.09
N LEU A 102 -19.93 1.10 -15.06
CA LEU A 102 -19.50 2.49 -14.93
C LEU A 102 -20.43 3.24 -13.96
N ILE A 103 -19.85 3.86 -12.94
CA ILE A 103 -20.58 4.60 -11.90
C ILE A 103 -20.32 6.12 -11.93
N GLY A 104 -19.53 6.64 -12.87
CA GLY A 104 -19.39 8.09 -13.06
C GLY A 104 -17.98 8.53 -13.44
N SER A 105 -17.77 9.85 -13.38
CA SER A 105 -16.49 10.50 -13.62
C SER A 105 -15.45 10.11 -12.55
N ALA A 106 -14.19 10.47 -12.82
CA ALA A 106 -13.06 10.09 -11.98
C ALA A 106 -13.16 10.50 -10.49
N PRO A 107 -13.64 11.71 -10.10
CA PRO A 107 -13.74 12.08 -8.69
C PRO A 107 -14.60 11.10 -7.89
N SER A 108 -14.10 10.71 -6.70
CA SER A 108 -14.78 9.74 -5.83
C SER A 108 -16.20 10.19 -5.43
N ALA A 109 -16.42 11.50 -5.27
CA ALA A 109 -17.72 12.09 -4.94
C ALA A 109 -18.79 11.79 -6.01
N ASP A 110 -18.40 11.78 -7.28
CA ASP A 110 -19.29 11.57 -8.42
C ASP A 110 -19.45 10.10 -8.81
N SER A 111 -18.59 9.23 -8.24
CA SER A 111 -18.48 7.80 -8.50
C SER A 111 -18.63 6.95 -7.24
N TYR A 112 -17.54 6.52 -6.60
CA TYR A 112 -17.53 5.53 -5.50
C TYR A 112 -18.25 5.96 -4.21
N LEU A 113 -18.48 7.26 -4.01
CA LEU A 113 -19.28 7.81 -2.91
C LEU A 113 -20.75 8.04 -3.30
N ASN A 114 -21.13 7.79 -4.56
CA ASN A 114 -22.47 7.98 -5.05
C ASN A 114 -23.37 6.78 -4.71
N ILE A 115 -24.01 6.87 -3.54
CA ILE A 115 -24.91 5.86 -3.00
C ILE A 115 -26.00 5.43 -4.01
N ASN A 116 -26.66 6.41 -4.64
CA ASN A 116 -27.79 6.12 -5.54
C ASN A 116 -27.35 5.30 -6.75
N LYS A 117 -26.20 5.64 -7.34
CA LYS A 117 -25.66 4.89 -8.48
C LYS A 117 -25.27 3.47 -8.07
N ILE A 118 -24.61 3.29 -6.93
CA ILE A 118 -24.21 1.96 -6.44
C ILE A 118 -25.43 1.07 -6.19
N ILE A 119 -26.47 1.59 -5.54
CA ILE A 119 -27.74 0.87 -5.33
C ILE A 119 -28.39 0.53 -6.67
N SER A 120 -28.41 1.47 -7.62
CA SER A 120 -28.98 1.23 -8.95
C SER A 120 -28.26 0.09 -9.70
N VAL A 121 -26.93 0.05 -9.62
CA VAL A 121 -26.14 -1.04 -10.23
C VAL A 121 -26.42 -2.36 -9.52
N ALA A 122 -26.46 -2.39 -8.19
CA ALA A 122 -26.74 -3.62 -7.44
C ALA A 122 -28.10 -4.23 -7.82
N LYS A 123 -29.12 -3.38 -8.05
CA LYS A 123 -30.43 -3.81 -8.56
C LYS A 123 -30.35 -4.33 -10.01
N LEU A 124 -29.68 -3.60 -10.90
CA LEU A 124 -29.52 -3.98 -12.31
C LEU A 124 -28.77 -5.31 -12.46
N SER A 125 -27.74 -5.55 -11.64
CA SER A 125 -26.94 -6.77 -11.67
C SER A 125 -27.57 -7.93 -10.90
N ASN A 126 -28.69 -7.71 -10.20
CA ASN A 126 -29.32 -8.65 -9.27
C ASN A 126 -28.37 -9.13 -8.16
N SER A 127 -27.55 -8.23 -7.62
CA SER A 127 -26.67 -8.54 -6.51
C SER A 127 -27.46 -8.62 -5.20
N GLN A 128 -27.30 -9.73 -4.46
CA GLN A 128 -28.01 -9.98 -3.20
C GLN A 128 -27.37 -9.26 -2.01
N ALA A 129 -26.08 -8.93 -2.13
CA ALA A 129 -25.32 -8.25 -1.09
C ALA A 129 -24.27 -7.30 -1.69
N ILE A 130 -23.85 -6.33 -0.88
CA ILE A 130 -22.76 -5.40 -1.22
C ILE A 130 -21.64 -5.53 -0.19
N HIS A 131 -20.44 -5.78 -0.68
CA HIS A 131 -19.22 -5.70 0.12
C HIS A 131 -18.58 -4.32 -0.08
N PRO A 132 -18.47 -3.48 0.96
CA PRO A 132 -17.93 -2.14 0.82
C PRO A 132 -16.40 -2.09 0.80
N GLY A 133 -15.72 -3.16 1.22
CA GLY A 133 -14.28 -3.13 1.44
C GLY A 133 -13.94 -2.23 2.62
N TYR A 134 -12.99 -1.31 2.43
CA TYR A 134 -12.62 -0.29 3.39
C TYR A 134 -12.58 1.10 2.74
N GLY A 135 -12.75 2.16 3.53
CA GLY A 135 -12.92 3.51 3.00
C GLY A 135 -14.21 3.65 2.18
N PHE A 136 -14.35 4.76 1.46
CA PHE A 136 -15.56 5.10 0.71
C PHE A 136 -16.84 5.01 1.56
N LEU A 137 -17.71 4.04 1.27
CA LEU A 137 -19.01 3.86 1.93
C LEU A 137 -18.97 2.80 3.04
N SER A 138 -17.81 2.24 3.39
CA SER A 138 -17.70 1.15 4.38
C SER A 138 -18.16 1.53 5.78
N GLU A 139 -18.05 2.82 6.14
CA GLU A 139 -18.42 3.35 7.45
C GLU A 139 -19.56 4.39 7.33
N ASN A 140 -20.38 4.26 6.28
CA ASN A 140 -21.50 5.15 6.04
C ASN A 140 -22.82 4.51 6.54
N PRO A 141 -23.37 4.95 7.69
CA PRO A 141 -24.58 4.34 8.25
C PRO A 141 -25.81 4.53 7.35
N VAL A 142 -25.89 5.67 6.66
CA VAL A 142 -27.00 5.96 5.73
C VAL A 142 -27.00 4.96 4.56
N PHE A 143 -25.81 4.60 4.06
CA PHE A 143 -25.69 3.59 3.01
C PHE A 143 -26.18 2.23 3.47
N ALA A 144 -25.74 1.76 4.66
CA ALA A 144 -26.18 0.48 5.22
C ALA A 144 -27.71 0.44 5.43
N ASP A 145 -28.32 1.52 5.94
CA ASP A 145 -29.77 1.61 6.13
C ASP A 145 -30.55 1.61 4.80
N LEU A 146 -30.03 2.30 3.79
CA LEU A 146 -30.66 2.31 2.46
C LEU A 146 -30.61 0.93 1.80
N LEU A 147 -29.51 0.19 1.94
CA LEU A 147 -29.42 -1.18 1.44
C LEU A 147 -30.43 -2.10 2.12
N ALA A 148 -30.60 -1.98 3.44
CA ALA A 148 -31.60 -2.75 4.18
C ALA A 148 -33.03 -2.47 3.67
N LYS A 149 -33.37 -1.22 3.38
CA LYS A 149 -34.67 -0.83 2.78
C LYS A 149 -34.91 -1.43 1.39
N GLU A 150 -33.83 -1.69 0.66
CA GLU A 150 -33.85 -2.24 -0.69
C GLU A 150 -33.69 -3.77 -0.71
N ASN A 151 -33.71 -4.43 0.46
CA ASN A 151 -33.48 -5.87 0.63
C ASN A 151 -32.13 -6.35 0.08
N ILE A 152 -31.11 -5.48 0.08
CA ILE A 152 -29.75 -5.81 -0.28
C ILE A 152 -28.93 -5.92 1.00
N THR A 153 -28.23 -7.04 1.22
CA THR A 153 -27.47 -7.22 2.45
C THR A 153 -26.19 -6.40 2.42
N PHE A 154 -26.00 -5.53 3.42
CA PHE A 154 -24.71 -4.88 3.66
C PHE A 154 -23.77 -5.87 4.37
N ILE A 155 -22.61 -6.14 3.77
CA ILE A 155 -21.60 -7.05 4.35
C ILE A 155 -20.69 -6.24 5.29
N GLY A 156 -21.15 -6.03 6.50
CA GLY A 156 -20.46 -5.25 7.53
C GLY A 156 -21.32 -5.05 8.78
N PRO A 157 -20.93 -4.14 9.68
CA PRO A 157 -21.69 -3.88 10.90
C PRO A 157 -23.02 -3.17 10.64
N PRO A 158 -23.96 -3.21 11.60
CA PRO A 158 -25.20 -2.45 11.49
C PRO A 158 -24.94 -0.94 11.56
N ALA A 159 -25.82 -0.15 10.93
CA ALA A 159 -25.73 1.32 10.93
C ALA A 159 -25.67 1.92 12.34
N SER A 160 -26.38 1.33 13.30
CA SER A 160 -26.35 1.76 14.70
C SER A 160 -24.95 1.68 15.32
N ALA A 161 -24.19 0.61 15.04
CA ALA A 161 -22.83 0.47 15.54
C ALA A 161 -21.88 1.49 14.91
N MET A 162 -22.05 1.79 13.61
CA MET A 162 -21.28 2.82 12.92
C MET A 162 -21.54 4.21 13.51
N VAL A 163 -22.79 4.55 13.81
CA VAL A 163 -23.16 5.83 14.43
C VAL A 163 -22.52 5.96 15.80
N SER A 164 -22.69 4.95 16.67
CA SER A 164 -22.16 4.98 18.03
C SER A 164 -20.62 5.08 18.08
N MET A 165 -19.91 4.46 17.12
CA MET A 165 -18.45 4.52 17.06
C MET A 165 -17.90 5.72 16.27
N GLY A 166 -18.70 6.37 15.43
CA GLY A 166 -18.28 7.54 14.66
C GLY A 166 -18.13 8.83 15.47
N SER A 167 -18.77 8.91 16.65
CA SER A 167 -18.66 10.06 17.56
C SER A 167 -17.61 9.79 18.65
N LYS A 168 -16.56 10.62 18.73
CA LYS A 168 -15.49 10.47 19.74
C LYS A 168 -15.97 10.57 21.19
N SER A 169 -17.03 11.33 21.44
CA SER A 169 -17.58 11.48 22.80
C SER A 169 -18.45 10.28 23.15
N GLU A 170 -19.39 9.93 22.26
CA GLU A 170 -20.33 8.83 22.48
C GLU A 170 -19.59 7.49 22.59
N SER A 171 -18.60 7.26 21.73
CA SER A 171 -17.80 6.04 21.78
C SER A 171 -17.08 5.89 23.11
N LYS A 172 -16.51 6.96 23.66
CA LYS A 172 -15.86 6.93 24.98
C LYS A 172 -16.82 6.63 26.12
N ASP A 173 -18.01 7.24 26.12
CA ASP A 173 -19.01 7.00 27.16
C ASP A 173 -19.45 5.52 27.15
N ILE A 174 -19.62 4.93 25.96
CA ILE A 174 -19.92 3.51 25.77
C ILE A 174 -18.76 2.64 26.28
N MET A 175 -17.52 2.98 25.94
CA MET A 175 -16.33 2.23 26.37
C MET A 175 -16.12 2.26 27.88
N ILE A 176 -16.28 3.43 28.52
CA ILE A 176 -16.20 3.59 29.98
C ILE A 176 -17.27 2.71 30.64
N SER A 177 -18.51 2.78 30.15
CA SER A 177 -19.64 1.99 30.66
C SER A 177 -19.42 0.47 30.50
N SER A 178 -18.60 0.09 29.52
CA SER A 178 -18.25 -1.30 29.21
C SER A 178 -16.93 -1.76 29.84
N ASN A 179 -16.40 -0.98 30.79
CA ASN A 179 -15.14 -1.26 31.49
C ASN A 179 -13.94 -1.42 30.53
N VAL A 180 -13.94 -0.70 29.41
CA VAL A 180 -12.81 -0.60 28.48
C VAL A 180 -11.99 0.64 28.87
N PRO A 181 -10.68 0.50 29.14
CA PRO A 181 -9.85 1.64 29.54
C PRO A 181 -9.84 2.71 28.45
N VAL A 182 -10.08 3.97 28.79
CA VAL A 182 -9.96 5.13 27.89
C VAL A 182 -8.85 6.05 28.38
N VAL A 183 -8.24 6.82 27.48
CA VAL A 183 -7.16 7.74 27.85
C VAL A 183 -7.68 8.73 28.89
N PRO A 184 -6.99 8.89 30.04
CA PRO A 184 -7.38 9.87 31.05
C PRO A 184 -7.51 11.25 30.42
N GLY A 185 -8.65 11.90 30.64
CA GLY A 185 -8.95 13.14 29.93
C GLY A 185 -10.28 13.77 30.31
N TYR A 186 -10.46 15.00 29.85
CA TYR A 186 -11.70 15.74 29.94
C TYR A 186 -12.36 15.83 28.56
N HIS A 187 -13.61 15.36 28.49
CA HIS A 187 -14.46 15.35 27.29
C HIS A 187 -15.88 15.89 27.59
N GLY A 188 -16.04 16.63 28.69
CA GLY A 188 -17.33 17.19 29.08
C GLY A 188 -17.71 18.45 28.29
N LYS A 189 -18.95 18.91 28.51
CA LYS A 189 -19.55 20.04 27.78
C LYS A 189 -19.00 21.42 28.17
N ASN A 190 -18.27 21.55 29.28
CA ASN A 190 -17.75 22.84 29.74
C ASN A 190 -16.48 23.21 28.98
N GLN A 191 -16.59 24.18 28.07
CA GLN A 191 -15.53 24.63 27.17
C GLN A 191 -14.86 25.94 27.64
N ASN A 192 -15.03 26.34 28.90
CA ASN A 192 -14.38 27.52 29.47
C ASN A 192 -12.84 27.33 29.50
N PRO A 193 -12.03 28.24 28.93
CA PRO A 193 -10.57 28.08 28.87
C PRO A 193 -9.87 27.87 30.21
N GLN A 194 -10.31 28.56 31.27
CA GLN A 194 -9.71 28.45 32.60
C GLN A 194 -10.04 27.10 33.25
N PHE A 195 -11.27 26.61 33.06
CA PHE A 195 -11.68 25.29 33.50
C PHE A 195 -10.92 24.18 32.76
N LEU A 196 -10.79 24.31 31.44
CA LEU A 196 -9.99 23.42 30.61
C LEU A 196 -8.52 23.38 31.08
N LYS A 197 -7.93 24.54 31.38
CA LYS A 197 -6.58 24.63 31.94
C LYS A 197 -6.44 23.96 33.29
N GLN A 198 -7.44 24.10 34.16
CA GLN A 198 -7.49 23.39 35.45
C GLN A 198 -7.52 21.86 35.22
N LYS A 199 -8.36 21.38 34.30
CA LYS A 199 -8.42 19.95 33.96
C LYS A 199 -7.12 19.41 33.38
N ALA A 200 -6.44 20.17 32.53
CA ALA A 200 -5.10 19.82 32.05
C ALA A 200 -4.10 19.66 33.20
N SER A 201 -4.14 20.54 34.20
CA SER A 201 -3.29 20.44 35.39
C SER A 201 -3.63 19.24 36.28
N GLU A 202 -4.92 18.89 36.42
CA GLU A 202 -5.37 17.69 37.16
C GLU A 202 -4.94 16.39 36.46
N ILE A 203 -4.97 16.34 35.12
CA ILE A 203 -4.49 15.21 34.31
C ILE A 203 -2.96 15.10 34.38
N GLY A 204 -2.28 16.24 34.47
CA GLY A 204 -0.83 16.37 34.51
C GLY A 204 -0.20 16.44 33.12
N TYR A 205 0.70 17.39 32.93
CA TYR A 205 1.40 17.61 31.67
C TYR A 205 2.45 16.51 31.38
N PRO A 206 2.81 16.25 30.10
CA PRO A 206 2.21 16.83 28.89
C PRO A 206 0.77 16.34 28.65
N VAL A 207 -0.05 17.20 28.06
CA VAL A 207 -1.43 16.90 27.64
C VAL A 207 -1.62 17.18 26.15
N LEU A 208 -2.65 16.59 25.57
CA LEU A 208 -3.02 16.72 24.17
C LEU A 208 -4.41 17.34 24.08
N ILE A 209 -4.50 18.49 23.41
CA ILE A 209 -5.77 19.11 23.06
C ILE A 209 -6.18 18.53 21.70
N LYS A 210 -7.38 17.99 21.58
CA LYS A 210 -7.95 17.51 20.30
C LYS A 210 -9.30 18.16 20.04
N ALA A 211 -9.59 18.44 18.77
CA ALA A 211 -10.94 18.80 18.34
C ALA A 211 -11.90 17.61 18.48
N ILE A 212 -13.14 17.88 18.91
CA ILE A 212 -14.19 16.84 19.01
C ILE A 212 -14.57 16.34 17.61
N LYS A 213 -14.77 17.25 16.65
CA LYS A 213 -15.01 16.93 15.25
C LYS A 213 -13.69 16.90 14.47
N GLY A 214 -13.55 15.93 13.56
CA GLY A 214 -12.42 15.80 12.65
C GLY A 214 -11.55 14.56 12.88
N GLY A 215 -10.88 14.12 11.81
CA GLY A 215 -9.94 13.00 11.78
C GLY A 215 -8.58 13.38 11.20
N GLY A 216 -7.59 12.48 11.27
CA GLY A 216 -6.28 12.66 10.61
C GLY A 216 -5.34 13.70 11.24
N GLY A 217 -5.39 13.89 12.56
CA GLY A 217 -4.43 14.76 13.27
C GLY A 217 -4.72 16.27 13.24
N LYS A 218 -5.68 16.73 12.42
CA LYS A 218 -6.06 18.14 12.31
C LYS A 218 -6.67 18.66 13.62
N GLY A 219 -6.24 19.85 14.05
CA GLY A 219 -6.67 20.48 15.30
C GLY A 219 -6.06 19.89 16.58
N MET A 220 -5.04 19.03 16.48
CA MET A 220 -4.34 18.47 17.64
C MET A 220 -3.17 19.34 18.09
N ARG A 221 -3.03 19.59 19.39
CA ARG A 221 -1.90 20.34 19.98
C ARG A 221 -1.37 19.69 21.24
N ILE A 222 -0.06 19.46 21.26
CA ILE A 222 0.65 19.01 22.45
C ILE A 222 0.93 20.24 23.32
N VAL A 223 0.63 20.13 24.61
CA VAL A 223 0.92 21.15 25.61
C VAL A 223 1.86 20.54 26.63
N ASN A 224 3.08 21.06 26.72
CA ASN A 224 4.10 20.52 27.62
C ASN A 224 4.07 21.17 29.00
N SER A 225 3.56 22.41 29.08
CA SER A 225 3.57 23.21 30.29
C SER A 225 2.28 24.04 30.47
N PRO A 226 1.91 24.41 31.70
CA PRO A 226 0.75 25.28 31.96
C PRO A 226 0.83 26.67 31.29
N SER A 227 2.05 27.15 31.00
CA SER A 227 2.27 28.42 30.31
C SER A 227 1.85 28.38 28.84
N GLU A 228 1.99 27.23 28.18
CA GLU A 228 1.66 27.05 26.76
C GLU A 228 0.17 26.85 26.51
N PHE A 229 -0.59 26.46 27.54
CA PHE A 229 -1.96 25.95 27.39
C PHE A 229 -2.90 26.88 26.62
N ASN A 230 -2.94 28.16 26.98
CA ASN A 230 -3.87 29.11 26.37
C ASN A 230 -3.58 29.32 24.88
N ILE A 231 -2.29 29.44 24.52
CA ILE A 231 -1.85 29.62 23.14
C ILE A 231 -2.22 28.40 22.29
N GLN A 232 -1.98 27.21 22.82
CA GLN A 232 -2.29 25.96 22.10
C GLN A 232 -3.79 25.70 22.00
N LEU A 233 -4.58 26.06 23.02
CA LEU A 233 -6.04 25.98 22.99
C LEU A 233 -6.62 26.87 21.89
N GLU A 234 -6.21 28.14 21.82
CA GLU A 234 -6.67 29.06 20.78
C GLU A 234 -6.28 28.60 19.38
N SER A 235 -5.06 28.07 19.22
CA SER A 235 -4.59 27.49 17.97
C SER A 235 -5.44 26.30 17.53
N SER A 236 -5.73 25.37 18.44
CA SER A 236 -6.56 24.18 18.19
C SER A 236 -8.00 24.58 17.83
N LYS A 237 -8.62 25.48 18.60
CA LYS A 237 -9.97 26.01 18.31
C LYS A 237 -10.07 26.70 16.96
N SER A 238 -9.08 27.53 16.63
CA SER A 238 -9.06 28.26 15.37
C SER A 238 -8.94 27.33 14.16
N GLU A 239 -8.12 26.28 14.25
CA GLU A 239 -7.99 25.27 13.21
C GLU A 239 -9.26 24.42 13.07
N SER A 240 -9.84 24.01 14.20
CA SER A 240 -11.07 23.22 14.24
C SER A 240 -12.25 24.00 13.67
N MET A 241 -12.38 25.28 14.01
CA MET A 241 -13.44 26.13 13.48
C MET A 241 -13.31 26.31 11.96
N LYS A 242 -12.10 26.51 11.46
CA LYS A 242 -11.83 26.61 10.01
C LYS A 242 -12.10 25.30 9.26
N SER A 243 -11.80 24.16 9.88
CA SER A 243 -11.85 22.86 9.21
C SER A 243 -13.21 22.17 9.33
N PHE A 244 -13.91 22.35 10.46
CA PHE A 244 -15.08 21.57 10.85
C PHE A 244 -16.26 22.39 11.37
N GLY A 245 -16.11 23.73 11.47
CA GLY A 245 -17.16 24.61 11.98
C GLY A 245 -17.53 24.38 13.45
N ASP A 246 -16.61 23.80 14.23
CA ASP A 246 -16.81 23.44 15.63
C ASP A 246 -15.55 23.80 16.43
N ASP A 247 -15.70 24.56 17.52
CA ASP A 247 -14.59 24.99 18.38
C ASP A 247 -14.46 24.15 19.66
N GLN A 248 -15.26 23.10 19.83
CA GLN A 248 -15.20 22.26 21.01
C GLN A 248 -13.97 21.34 20.97
N VAL A 249 -13.31 21.26 22.12
CA VAL A 249 -12.11 20.43 22.30
C VAL A 249 -12.26 19.46 23.46
N LEU A 250 -11.42 18.44 23.42
CA LEU A 250 -11.18 17.49 24.51
C LEU A 250 -9.71 17.56 24.92
N ILE A 251 -9.42 17.27 26.19
CA ILE A 251 -8.07 17.26 26.76
C ILE A 251 -7.76 15.83 27.16
N GLU A 252 -6.65 15.28 26.69
CA GLU A 252 -6.20 13.94 27.01
C GLU A 252 -4.79 13.96 27.57
N LYS A 253 -4.44 12.94 28.36
CA LYS A 253 -3.05 12.68 28.70
C LYS A 253 -2.26 12.41 27.42
N TYR A 254 -1.12 13.08 27.26
CA TYR A 254 -0.20 12.80 26.16
C TYR A 254 0.74 11.65 26.58
N LEU A 255 0.82 10.61 25.74
CA LEU A 255 1.72 9.48 25.92
C LEU A 255 3.05 9.79 25.23
N LEU A 256 4.18 9.53 25.90
CA LEU A 256 5.50 9.94 25.42
C LEU A 256 6.04 9.03 24.32
N THR A 257 5.90 7.72 24.49
CA THR A 257 6.40 6.70 23.55
C THR A 257 5.26 5.75 23.16
N PRO A 258 4.23 6.26 22.44
CA PRO A 258 3.01 5.51 22.19
C PRO A 258 3.22 4.45 21.11
N ARG A 259 2.71 3.25 21.37
CA ARG A 259 2.50 2.19 20.39
C ARG A 259 1.04 2.15 19.96
N HIS A 260 0.83 2.07 18.66
CA HIS A 260 -0.50 1.87 18.10
C HIS A 260 -0.72 0.35 17.99
N VAL A 261 -1.49 -0.21 18.93
CA VAL A 261 -1.80 -1.64 18.99
C VAL A 261 -3.29 -1.80 18.77
N GLU A 262 -3.69 -2.68 17.88
CA GLU A 262 -5.09 -2.85 17.52
C GLU A 262 -5.49 -4.31 17.56
N VAL A 263 -6.76 -4.59 17.85
CA VAL A 263 -7.27 -5.95 17.99
C VAL A 263 -8.30 -6.22 16.91
N GLN A 264 -8.07 -7.27 16.12
CA GLN A 264 -9.08 -7.75 15.19
C GLN A 264 -10.22 -8.39 15.98
N ILE A 265 -11.45 -7.96 15.73
CA ILE A 265 -12.64 -8.63 16.24
C ILE A 265 -13.48 -9.19 15.10
N PHE A 266 -14.29 -10.19 15.44
CA PHE A 266 -15.32 -10.71 14.56
C PHE A 266 -16.57 -11.05 15.36
N ALA A 267 -17.72 -10.60 14.88
CA ALA A 267 -19.00 -10.85 15.53
C ALA A 267 -20.03 -11.40 14.55
N ASP A 268 -20.90 -12.30 15.00
CA ASP A 268 -22.03 -12.80 14.22
C ASP A 268 -23.37 -12.17 14.64
N LYS A 269 -24.43 -12.48 13.88
CA LYS A 269 -25.80 -11.98 14.16
C LYS A 269 -26.44 -12.67 15.38
N GLN A 270 -25.81 -13.70 15.94
CA GLN A 270 -26.26 -14.43 17.13
C GLN A 270 -25.64 -13.87 18.43
N GLY A 271 -24.80 -12.83 18.33
CA GLY A 271 -24.16 -12.19 19.48
C GLY A 271 -22.86 -12.87 19.92
N ASN A 272 -22.36 -13.84 19.16
CA ASN A 272 -21.02 -14.38 19.41
C ASN A 272 -19.99 -13.38 18.90
N VAL A 273 -18.92 -13.21 19.68
CA VAL A 273 -17.81 -12.32 19.34
C VAL A 273 -16.50 -12.99 19.73
N VAL A 274 -15.53 -12.97 18.83
CA VAL A 274 -14.15 -13.44 19.05
C VAL A 274 -13.15 -12.34 18.70
N HIS A 275 -11.97 -12.37 19.30
CA HIS A 275 -10.81 -11.61 18.85
C HIS A 275 -9.81 -12.52 18.13
N LEU A 276 -9.23 -12.03 17.04
CA LEU A 276 -8.19 -12.71 16.26
C LEU A 276 -6.82 -12.09 16.55
N PHE A 277 -6.53 -11.94 17.85
CA PHE A 277 -5.30 -11.35 18.39
C PHE A 277 -5.07 -9.90 17.93
N GLU A 278 -3.92 -9.36 18.31
CA GLU A 278 -3.52 -7.99 18.10
C GLU A 278 -2.55 -7.83 16.91
N ARG A 279 -2.51 -6.61 16.39
CA ARG A 279 -1.52 -6.11 15.44
C ARG A 279 -0.83 -4.89 16.04
N ASP A 280 0.43 -4.67 15.69
CA ASP A 280 1.14 -3.43 15.95
C ASP A 280 1.30 -2.65 14.65
N CYS A 281 0.78 -1.43 14.64
CA CYS A 281 0.79 -0.51 13.49
C CYS A 281 1.56 0.78 13.83
N SER A 282 2.50 0.71 14.78
CA SER A 282 3.18 1.89 15.30
C SER A 282 4.05 2.58 14.26
N VAL A 283 4.61 1.86 13.29
CA VAL A 283 5.46 2.47 12.26
C VAL A 283 4.59 3.14 11.20
N GLN A 284 4.38 4.45 11.40
CA GLN A 284 3.51 5.28 10.60
C GLN A 284 4.18 6.62 10.23
N ARG A 285 3.76 7.21 9.10
CA ARG A 285 4.16 8.55 8.65
C ARG A 285 2.96 9.48 8.72
N ARG A 286 3.02 10.56 9.51
CA ARG A 286 1.94 11.57 9.59
C ARG A 286 0.55 10.93 9.75
N HIS A 287 0.45 9.89 10.61
CA HIS A 287 -0.74 9.07 10.86
C HIS A 287 -1.15 8.09 9.75
N GLN A 288 -0.36 7.94 8.68
CA GLN A 288 -0.50 6.89 7.68
C GLN A 288 0.31 5.66 8.08
N LYS A 289 -0.35 4.51 8.27
CA LYS A 289 0.31 3.23 8.57
C LYS A 289 1.19 2.79 7.36
N ILE A 290 2.41 2.34 7.62
CA ILE A 290 3.40 1.96 6.60
C ILE A 290 3.86 0.50 6.75
N LEU A 291 4.11 0.09 8.00
CA LEU A 291 4.45 -1.27 8.36
C LEU A 291 3.57 -1.73 9.51
N GLU A 292 3.06 -2.95 9.37
CA GLU A 292 2.17 -3.59 10.33
C GLU A 292 2.70 -4.99 10.65
N GLU A 293 2.51 -5.44 11.89
CA GLU A 293 2.91 -6.78 12.28
C GLU A 293 1.93 -7.45 13.23
N ALA A 294 1.84 -8.77 13.13
CA ALA A 294 1.04 -9.61 14.01
C ALA A 294 1.85 -10.84 14.43
N PRO A 295 1.89 -11.21 15.72
CA PRO A 295 1.44 -10.44 16.88
C PRO A 295 2.26 -9.17 17.14
N ALA A 296 1.83 -8.35 18.10
CA ALA A 296 2.60 -7.17 18.50
C ALA A 296 3.93 -7.57 19.18
N PRO A 297 5.08 -6.96 18.82
CA PRO A 297 6.38 -7.37 19.33
C PRO A 297 6.53 -7.06 20.81
N GLY A 298 7.13 -7.99 21.56
CA GLY A 298 7.45 -7.80 22.98
C GLY A 298 6.24 -7.60 23.90
N LEU A 299 5.06 -8.10 23.51
CA LEU A 299 3.86 -8.07 24.32
C LEU A 299 3.64 -9.40 25.04
N ASP A 300 3.51 -9.33 26.37
CA ASP A 300 3.23 -10.48 27.23
C ASP A 300 1.84 -11.09 26.96
N ASP A 301 1.71 -12.40 27.10
CA ASP A 301 0.46 -13.13 26.85
C ASP A 301 -0.71 -12.65 27.71
N LYS A 302 -0.41 -12.22 28.95
CA LYS A 302 -1.44 -11.67 29.86
C LYS A 302 -2.02 -10.35 29.33
N ILE A 303 -1.17 -9.45 28.83
CA ILE A 303 -1.62 -8.16 28.28
C ILE A 303 -2.37 -8.40 26.96
N ARG A 304 -1.90 -9.34 26.15
CA ARG A 304 -2.58 -9.78 24.92
C ARG A 304 -3.99 -10.32 25.20
N GLU A 305 -4.13 -11.19 26.19
CA GLU A 305 -5.45 -11.69 26.61
C GLU A 305 -6.33 -10.54 27.12
N GLU A 306 -5.78 -9.62 27.92
CA GLU A 306 -6.53 -8.47 28.42
C GLU A 306 -7.02 -7.56 27.27
N LEU A 307 -6.15 -7.23 26.31
CA LEU A 307 -6.50 -6.49 25.09
C LEU A 307 -7.63 -7.18 24.32
N GLY A 308 -7.52 -8.50 24.13
CA GLY A 308 -8.54 -9.32 23.46
C GLY A 308 -9.90 -9.24 24.16
N VAL A 309 -9.91 -9.42 25.49
CA VAL A 309 -11.13 -9.35 26.31
C VAL A 309 -11.76 -7.95 26.25
N LYS A 310 -10.95 -6.88 26.33
CA LYS A 310 -11.45 -5.50 26.22
C LYS A 310 -11.99 -5.19 24.83
N ALA A 311 -11.36 -5.69 23.77
CA ALA A 311 -11.85 -5.52 22.40
C ALA A 311 -13.19 -6.26 22.18
N VAL A 312 -13.33 -7.49 22.71
CA VAL A 312 -14.61 -8.22 22.67
C VAL A 312 -15.70 -7.48 23.46
N ALA A 313 -15.36 -6.91 24.62
CA ALA A 313 -16.30 -6.11 25.41
C ALA A 313 -16.77 -4.85 24.63
N ALA A 314 -15.84 -4.14 23.98
CA ALA A 314 -16.15 -3.00 23.13
C ALA A 314 -17.13 -3.37 22.00
N ALA A 315 -16.89 -4.48 21.31
CA ALA A 315 -17.75 -4.97 20.23
C ALA A 315 -19.17 -5.32 20.72
N LYS A 316 -19.26 -6.02 21.87
CA LYS A 316 -20.55 -6.39 22.48
C LYS A 316 -21.35 -5.17 22.90
N ALA A 317 -20.69 -4.13 23.40
CA ALA A 317 -21.33 -2.89 23.85
C ALA A 317 -22.16 -2.20 22.76
N VAL A 318 -21.78 -2.39 21.49
CA VAL A 318 -22.46 -1.78 20.34
C VAL A 318 -23.20 -2.79 19.45
N ASN A 319 -23.39 -4.03 19.92
CA ASN A 319 -24.00 -5.11 19.14
C ASN A 319 -23.37 -5.25 17.75
N TYR A 320 -22.03 -5.26 17.71
CA TYR A 320 -21.27 -5.27 16.47
C TYR A 320 -21.52 -6.55 15.64
N VAL A 321 -21.37 -6.48 14.31
CA VAL A 321 -21.49 -7.62 13.38
C VAL A 321 -20.41 -7.52 12.30
N GLY A 322 -19.88 -8.66 11.86
CA GLY A 322 -18.84 -8.75 10.85
C GLY A 322 -17.44 -8.49 11.39
N ALA A 323 -16.53 -8.10 10.50
CA ALA A 323 -15.16 -7.74 10.85
C ALA A 323 -15.11 -6.31 11.40
N GLY A 324 -14.32 -6.10 12.45
CA GLY A 324 -14.04 -4.78 13.00
C GLY A 324 -12.67 -4.74 13.65
N THR A 325 -12.16 -3.55 13.96
CA THR A 325 -10.90 -3.40 14.67
C THR A 325 -11.03 -2.39 15.79
N VAL A 326 -10.63 -2.78 16.99
CA VAL A 326 -10.57 -1.88 18.15
C VAL A 326 -9.13 -1.41 18.28
N GLU A 327 -8.92 -0.11 18.10
CA GLU A 327 -7.60 0.51 18.16
C GLU A 327 -7.30 0.97 19.58
N PHE A 328 -6.14 0.59 20.09
CA PHE A 328 -5.61 1.00 21.37
C PHE A 328 -4.30 1.77 21.19
N ILE A 329 -4.08 2.71 22.10
CA ILE A 329 -2.77 3.34 22.30
C ILE A 329 -2.15 2.78 23.57
N MET A 330 -0.94 2.25 23.46
CA MET A 330 -0.20 1.67 24.58
C MET A 330 1.06 2.47 24.86
N ASP A 331 1.33 2.79 26.12
CA ASP A 331 2.60 3.43 26.49
C ASP A 331 3.71 2.37 26.61
N ASN A 332 4.85 2.60 25.98
CA ASN A 332 5.99 1.70 26.10
C ASN A 332 6.58 1.65 27.51
N VAL A 333 6.38 2.68 28.34
CA VAL A 333 6.97 2.79 29.67
C VAL A 333 6.22 1.96 30.70
N ASP A 334 4.92 2.19 30.87
CA ASP A 334 4.10 1.53 31.90
C ASP A 334 3.25 0.37 31.37
N LYS A 335 3.29 0.13 30.05
CA LYS A 335 2.55 -0.92 29.33
C LYS A 335 1.04 -0.84 29.53
N LYS A 336 0.51 0.30 29.97
CA LYS A 336 -0.94 0.52 29.99
C LYS A 336 -1.43 0.85 28.59
N PHE A 337 -2.59 0.32 28.26
CA PHE A 337 -3.25 0.57 27.01
C PHE A 337 -4.60 1.26 27.22
N TYR A 338 -5.01 2.04 26.24
CA TYR A 338 -6.23 2.83 26.29
C TYR A 338 -6.91 2.81 24.92
N PHE A 339 -8.23 2.70 24.92
CA PHE A 339 -9.04 2.77 23.72
C PHE A 339 -8.86 4.12 23.03
N MET A 340 -8.57 4.07 21.74
CA MET A 340 -8.56 5.24 20.85
C MET A 340 -9.87 5.35 20.10
N GLU A 341 -10.17 4.35 19.28
CA GLU A 341 -11.35 4.30 18.43
C GLU A 341 -11.64 2.88 17.97
N MET A 342 -12.78 2.71 17.29
CA MET A 342 -13.17 1.43 16.70
C MET A 342 -13.50 1.66 15.23
N ASN A 343 -12.72 1.04 14.36
CA ASN A 343 -12.95 1.08 12.91
C ASN A 343 -14.00 0.04 12.55
N THR A 344 -15.10 0.51 11.98
CA THR A 344 -16.32 -0.29 11.77
C THR A 344 -16.33 -1.01 10.43
N ARG A 345 -15.20 -1.63 10.09
CA ARG A 345 -14.90 -2.22 8.78
C ARG A 345 -13.77 -3.24 8.87
N LEU A 346 -13.53 -3.96 7.77
CA LEU A 346 -12.28 -4.68 7.57
C LEU A 346 -11.11 -3.67 7.53
N GLN A 347 -10.00 -3.96 8.21
CA GLN A 347 -8.80 -3.14 8.12
C GLN A 347 -7.96 -3.49 6.89
N VAL A 348 -7.13 -2.55 6.45
CA VAL A 348 -6.27 -2.74 5.27
C VAL A 348 -5.28 -3.87 5.53
N GLU A 349 -4.70 -3.84 6.73
CA GLU A 349 -3.71 -4.73 7.34
C GLU A 349 -4.30 -6.02 7.93
N HIS A 350 -5.55 -6.36 7.60
CA HIS A 350 -6.13 -7.65 7.98
C HIS A 350 -5.31 -8.89 7.51
N PRO A 351 -4.52 -8.87 6.41
CA PRO A 351 -3.78 -10.04 5.98
C PRO A 351 -2.72 -10.51 6.98
N VAL A 352 -2.10 -9.65 7.79
CA VAL A 352 -1.16 -10.13 8.84
C VAL A 352 -1.89 -10.98 9.87
N THR A 353 -3.13 -10.62 10.23
CA THR A 353 -3.99 -11.43 11.10
C THR A 353 -4.35 -12.75 10.44
N GLU A 354 -4.73 -12.74 9.16
CA GLU A 354 -5.04 -13.97 8.41
C GLU A 354 -3.85 -14.92 8.36
N MET A 355 -2.64 -14.39 8.13
CA MET A 355 -1.42 -15.20 8.04
C MET A 355 -1.09 -15.91 9.36
N VAL A 356 -1.25 -15.24 10.51
CA VAL A 356 -0.95 -15.86 11.82
C VAL A 356 -2.07 -16.71 12.38
N THR A 357 -3.32 -16.51 11.94
CA THR A 357 -4.48 -17.29 12.40
C THR A 357 -4.93 -18.37 11.42
N SER A 358 -4.37 -18.38 10.20
CA SER A 358 -4.78 -19.26 9.10
C SER A 358 -6.28 -19.15 8.78
N THR A 359 -6.80 -17.91 8.79
CA THR A 359 -8.21 -17.60 8.50
C THR A 359 -8.37 -16.80 7.21
N ASP A 360 -9.60 -16.74 6.69
CA ASP A 360 -10.01 -15.83 5.61
C ASP A 360 -11.15 -14.96 6.16
N LEU A 361 -10.84 -13.71 6.50
CA LEU A 361 -11.75 -12.78 7.14
C LEU A 361 -12.85 -12.33 6.20
N VAL A 362 -12.56 -12.20 4.90
CA VAL A 362 -13.60 -11.92 3.89
C VAL A 362 -14.57 -13.09 3.78
N GLN A 363 -14.09 -14.33 3.84
CA GLN A 363 -14.96 -15.49 3.86
C GLN A 363 -15.88 -15.44 5.08
N TRP A 364 -15.34 -15.14 6.26
CA TRP A 364 -16.16 -15.02 7.48
C TRP A 364 -17.19 -13.89 7.37
N GLN A 365 -16.86 -12.80 6.69
CA GLN A 365 -17.81 -11.69 6.47
C GLN A 365 -19.00 -12.16 5.64
N LEU A 366 -18.76 -12.98 4.61
CA LEU A 366 -19.79 -13.57 3.77
C LEU A 366 -20.67 -14.58 4.54
N GLU A 367 -20.07 -15.41 5.39
CA GLU A 367 -20.81 -16.35 6.26
C GLU A 367 -21.74 -15.60 7.21
N VAL A 368 -21.20 -14.65 7.97
CA VAL A 368 -21.95 -13.88 8.97
C VAL A 368 -23.04 -13.02 8.32
N ALA A 369 -22.75 -12.40 7.17
CA ALA A 369 -23.73 -11.63 6.42
C ALA A 369 -24.91 -12.51 5.99
N SER A 370 -24.63 -13.77 5.59
CA SER A 370 -25.64 -14.80 5.26
C SER A 370 -26.39 -15.34 6.50
N GLY A 371 -26.03 -14.89 7.71
CA GLY A 371 -26.67 -15.28 8.97
C GLY A 371 -26.09 -16.54 9.61
N ASN A 372 -24.96 -17.05 9.11
CA ASN A 372 -24.26 -18.17 9.73
C ASN A 372 -23.52 -17.71 11.00
N PRO A 373 -23.36 -18.61 12.00
CA PRO A 373 -22.55 -18.32 13.18
C PRO A 373 -21.06 -18.26 12.83
N LEU A 374 -20.26 -17.74 13.76
CA LEU A 374 -18.80 -17.79 13.63
C LEU A 374 -18.29 -19.24 13.44
N PRO A 375 -17.34 -19.49 12.52
CA PRO A 375 -16.87 -20.85 12.23
C PRO A 375 -16.13 -21.53 13.39
N VAL A 376 -15.55 -20.74 14.29
CA VAL A 376 -14.76 -21.18 15.43
C VAL A 376 -15.02 -20.33 16.67
N THR A 377 -14.79 -20.93 17.83
CA THR A 377 -14.82 -20.27 19.13
C THR A 377 -13.45 -19.67 19.49
N GLN A 378 -13.41 -18.79 20.52
CA GLN A 378 -12.16 -18.15 20.97
C GLN A 378 -11.05 -19.16 21.28
N ASN A 379 -11.37 -20.29 21.92
CA ASN A 379 -10.39 -21.30 22.32
C ASN A 379 -9.85 -22.15 21.16
N GLN A 380 -10.50 -22.09 20.00
CA GLN A 380 -10.07 -22.81 18.79
C GLN A 380 -9.14 -21.97 17.92
N LEU A 381 -9.09 -20.65 18.13
CA LEU A 381 -8.17 -19.75 17.45
C LEU A 381 -6.75 -20.00 17.94
N LYS A 382 -5.82 -20.14 16.99
CA LYS A 382 -4.39 -20.30 17.25
C LYS A 382 -3.62 -19.14 16.66
N LEU A 383 -2.56 -18.76 17.36
CA LEU A 383 -1.58 -17.81 16.89
C LEU A 383 -0.34 -18.58 16.47
N GLU A 384 -0.04 -18.57 15.18
CA GLU A 384 1.05 -19.35 14.59
C GLU A 384 2.04 -18.46 13.83
N GLY A 385 3.27 -18.41 14.32
CA GLY A 385 4.35 -17.65 13.71
C GLY A 385 4.21 -16.14 13.88
N HIS A 386 4.87 -15.40 13.00
CA HIS A 386 4.84 -13.94 12.97
C HIS A 386 4.68 -13.47 11.54
N ALA A 387 3.82 -12.48 11.33
CA ALA A 387 3.59 -11.87 10.03
C ALA A 387 3.93 -10.38 10.06
N LEU A 388 4.45 -9.90 8.94
CA LEU A 388 4.73 -8.49 8.68
C LEU A 388 4.07 -8.11 7.36
N GLU A 389 3.52 -6.90 7.30
CA GLU A 389 3.00 -6.29 6.10
C GLU A 389 3.69 -4.95 5.85
N ALA A 390 3.98 -4.69 4.58
CA ALA A 390 4.47 -3.42 4.09
C ALA A 390 3.52 -2.88 3.03
N ARG A 391 3.08 -1.63 3.20
CA ARG A 391 2.30 -0.91 2.19
C ARG A 391 3.21 -0.30 1.15
N ILE A 392 3.06 -0.75 -0.09
CA ILE A 392 3.82 -0.25 -1.23
C ILE A 392 3.08 0.94 -1.81
N TYR A 393 3.64 2.14 -1.63
CA TYR A 393 3.05 3.40 -2.04
C TYR A 393 3.81 4.03 -3.21
N ALA A 394 3.06 4.63 -4.13
CA ALA A 394 3.54 5.60 -5.11
C ALA A 394 3.80 6.95 -4.42
N GLU A 395 4.89 7.02 -3.66
CA GLU A 395 5.33 8.20 -2.92
C GLU A 395 6.84 8.38 -3.08
N ASN A 396 7.32 9.62 -2.93
CA ASN A 396 8.75 9.95 -2.92
C ASN A 396 9.25 10.25 -1.49
N PRO A 397 9.83 9.27 -0.75
CA PRO A 397 10.33 9.50 0.60
C PRO A 397 11.39 10.61 0.72
N ALA A 398 12.21 10.82 -0.32
CA ALA A 398 13.24 11.85 -0.31
C ALA A 398 12.66 13.27 -0.46
N ASN A 399 11.45 13.38 -0.99
CA ASN A 399 10.71 14.63 -1.15
C ASN A 399 9.46 14.60 -0.27
N ASP A 400 9.64 14.50 1.04
CA ASP A 400 8.57 14.57 2.05
C ASP A 400 7.42 13.55 1.90
N PHE A 401 7.67 12.44 1.18
CA PHE A 401 6.67 11.45 0.80
C PHE A 401 5.49 12.08 0.07
N PHE A 402 5.78 13.05 -0.81
CA PHE A 402 4.77 13.50 -1.74
C PHE A 402 4.34 12.34 -2.63
N PRO A 403 3.02 12.18 -2.87
CA PRO A 403 2.55 11.16 -3.78
C PRO A 403 3.03 11.42 -5.20
N ASP A 404 3.28 10.33 -5.92
CA ASP A 404 3.68 10.36 -7.31
C ASP A 404 2.60 9.71 -8.18
N ILE A 405 2.50 10.16 -9.43
CA ILE A 405 1.50 9.70 -10.39
C ILE A 405 2.18 9.37 -11.71
N GLY A 406 1.60 8.42 -12.45
CA GLY A 406 2.09 8.08 -13.77
C GLY A 406 2.00 6.58 -14.07
N PRO A 407 2.54 6.17 -15.22
CA PRO A 407 2.48 4.79 -15.66
C PRO A 407 3.50 3.91 -14.91
N LEU A 408 3.10 2.67 -14.63
CA LEU A 408 4.00 1.61 -14.17
C LEU A 408 4.71 1.02 -15.40
N LEU A 409 5.77 1.69 -15.86
CA LEU A 409 6.55 1.30 -17.05
C LEU A 409 7.16 -0.09 -16.92
N HIS A 410 7.61 -0.43 -15.72
CA HIS A 410 8.08 -1.77 -15.35
C HIS A 410 7.55 -2.08 -13.96
N LEU A 411 6.92 -3.25 -13.82
CA LEU A 411 6.47 -3.75 -12.53
C LEU A 411 6.81 -5.23 -12.43
N ARG A 412 7.63 -5.59 -11.44
CA ARG A 412 7.84 -6.96 -11.01
C ARG A 412 7.67 -7.03 -9.49
N THR A 413 6.79 -7.90 -9.05
CA THR A 413 6.59 -8.18 -7.63
C THR A 413 7.42 -9.40 -7.20
N PRO A 414 7.72 -9.55 -5.89
CA PRO A 414 8.28 -10.81 -5.37
C PRO A 414 7.36 -11.99 -5.68
N TYR A 415 7.94 -13.19 -5.77
CA TYR A 415 7.19 -14.37 -6.17
C TYR A 415 6.26 -14.85 -5.03
N PRO A 416 4.94 -14.97 -5.27
CA PRO A 416 4.02 -15.48 -4.25
C PRO A 416 4.38 -16.90 -3.81
N SER A 417 4.36 -17.15 -2.50
CA SER A 417 4.65 -18.45 -1.88
C SER A 417 3.81 -18.63 -0.62
N SER A 418 3.97 -19.74 0.10
CA SER A 418 3.28 -19.93 1.39
C SER A 418 3.64 -18.85 2.42
N ASN A 419 4.82 -18.23 2.28
CA ASN A 419 5.36 -17.26 3.23
C ASN A 419 5.37 -15.83 2.67
N VAL A 420 5.00 -15.63 1.40
CA VAL A 420 5.00 -14.32 0.72
C VAL A 420 3.67 -14.18 -0.02
N ARG A 421 2.87 -13.20 0.39
CA ARG A 421 1.57 -12.86 -0.17
C ARG A 421 1.62 -11.43 -0.70
N ILE A 422 1.09 -11.23 -1.90
CA ILE A 422 0.95 -9.91 -2.52
C ILE A 422 -0.52 -9.67 -2.79
N GLU A 423 -1.02 -8.53 -2.35
CA GLU A 423 -2.34 -8.01 -2.73
C GLU A 423 -2.16 -6.74 -3.52
N THR A 424 -2.58 -6.73 -4.78
CA THR A 424 -2.41 -5.61 -5.71
C THR A 424 -3.68 -5.40 -6.53
N GLY A 425 -3.92 -4.16 -6.92
CA GLY A 425 -4.93 -3.77 -7.89
C GLY A 425 -4.36 -3.30 -9.23
N PHE A 426 -3.04 -3.40 -9.39
CA PHE A 426 -2.29 -2.85 -10.53
C PHE A 426 -1.36 -3.88 -11.16
N GLU A 427 -1.21 -3.79 -12.48
CA GLU A 427 -0.29 -4.55 -13.32
C GLU A 427 0.69 -3.62 -14.05
N GLN A 428 1.72 -4.21 -14.68
CA GLN A 428 2.63 -3.44 -15.53
C GLN A 428 1.85 -2.78 -16.69
N GLY A 429 2.09 -1.49 -16.91
CA GLY A 429 1.41 -0.68 -17.91
C GLY A 429 0.21 0.10 -17.38
N ASP A 430 -0.29 -0.21 -16.17
CA ASP A 430 -1.34 0.58 -15.53
C ASP A 430 -0.85 1.98 -15.14
N GLU A 431 -1.80 2.90 -14.97
CA GLU A 431 -1.54 4.28 -14.55
C GLU A 431 -2.03 4.53 -13.12
N ILE A 432 -1.14 5.04 -12.27
CA ILE A 432 -1.51 5.55 -10.95
C ILE A 432 -2.09 6.96 -11.12
N SER A 433 -3.41 7.07 -10.99
CA SER A 433 -4.11 8.35 -11.14
C SER A 433 -4.07 9.20 -9.86
N VAL A 434 -4.17 10.52 -10.04
CA VAL A 434 -4.27 11.53 -8.98
C VAL A 434 -5.56 11.46 -8.13
N HIS A 435 -6.59 10.75 -8.60
CA HIS A 435 -7.94 10.78 -8.00
C HIS A 435 -8.09 9.87 -6.78
N TYR A 436 -7.16 8.94 -6.57
CA TYR A 436 -7.30 7.87 -5.59
C TYR A 436 -6.07 7.74 -4.70
N ASP A 437 -6.10 6.77 -3.79
CA ASP A 437 -5.01 6.47 -2.86
C ASP A 437 -3.75 5.95 -3.61
N PRO A 438 -2.53 6.33 -3.21
CA PRO A 438 -1.29 5.93 -3.87
C PRO A 438 -0.85 4.49 -3.62
N MET A 439 -1.60 3.69 -2.85
CA MET A 439 -1.21 2.31 -2.55
C MET A 439 -1.25 1.46 -3.82
N ILE A 440 -0.08 0.97 -4.22
CA ILE A 440 0.11 0.07 -5.36
C ILE A 440 -0.25 -1.35 -4.91
N ALA A 441 0.31 -1.78 -3.78
CA ALA A 441 0.16 -3.14 -3.28
C ALA A 441 0.40 -3.23 -1.77
N LYS A 442 0.00 -4.37 -1.20
CA LYS A 442 0.41 -4.81 0.13
C LYS A 442 1.31 -6.03 -0.02
N LEU A 443 2.50 -5.98 0.58
CA LEU A 443 3.42 -7.10 0.66
C LEU A 443 3.38 -7.68 2.06
N ILE A 444 2.91 -8.92 2.17
CA ILE A 444 2.74 -9.61 3.44
C ILE A 444 3.62 -10.83 3.47
N VAL A 445 4.33 -11.03 4.57
CA VAL A 445 5.17 -12.19 4.78
C VAL A 445 4.89 -12.87 6.10
N LYS A 446 5.22 -14.16 6.21
CA LYS A 446 5.13 -14.94 7.44
C LYS A 446 6.41 -15.74 7.68
N GLY A 447 6.88 -15.74 8.92
CA GLY A 447 7.94 -16.61 9.43
C GLY A 447 7.48 -17.39 10.65
N LYS A 448 8.29 -18.34 11.12
CA LYS A 448 8.05 -19.06 12.38
C LYS A 448 8.22 -18.16 13.59
N ASP A 449 9.05 -17.13 13.45
CA ASP A 449 9.25 -16.06 14.40
C ASP A 449 9.44 -14.72 13.67
N ARG A 450 9.51 -13.63 14.45
CA ARG A 450 9.65 -12.27 13.92
C ARG A 450 10.93 -12.09 13.11
N LEU A 451 12.06 -12.69 13.51
CA LEU A 451 13.35 -12.52 12.82
C LEU A 451 13.35 -13.24 11.47
N GLU A 452 12.72 -14.41 11.38
CA GLU A 452 12.49 -15.09 10.10
C GLU A 452 11.56 -14.26 9.21
N ALA A 453 10.46 -13.75 9.74
CA ALA A 453 9.54 -12.89 8.97
C ALA A 453 10.27 -11.63 8.44
N LEU A 454 11.10 -10.98 9.26
CA LEU A 454 11.92 -9.83 8.84
C LEU A 454 12.91 -10.17 7.71
N ARG A 455 13.59 -11.32 7.79
CA ARG A 455 14.50 -11.77 6.73
C ARG A 455 13.75 -12.01 5.42
N ILE A 456 12.57 -12.61 5.48
CA ILE A 456 11.71 -12.84 4.31
C ILE A 456 11.22 -11.51 3.74
N LEU A 457 10.75 -10.58 4.59
CA LEU A 457 10.30 -9.26 4.15
C LEU A 457 11.42 -8.49 3.45
N LYS A 458 12.62 -8.48 4.04
CA LYS A 458 13.79 -7.82 3.45
C LYS A 458 14.11 -8.38 2.06
N ASN A 459 14.12 -9.70 1.91
CA ASN A 459 14.35 -10.34 0.62
C ASN A 459 13.25 -10.02 -0.39
N ALA A 460 11.98 -10.11 0.02
CA ALA A 460 10.83 -9.82 -0.84
C ALA A 460 10.79 -8.35 -1.30
N LEU A 461 11.22 -7.40 -0.48
CA LEU A 461 11.38 -6.00 -0.88
C LEU A 461 12.53 -5.82 -1.90
N THR A 462 13.62 -6.60 -1.80
CA THR A 462 14.72 -6.58 -2.77
C THR A 462 14.32 -7.11 -4.14
N GLU A 463 13.43 -8.11 -4.19
CA GLU A 463 12.89 -8.67 -5.43
C GLU A 463 11.90 -7.73 -6.17
N TYR A 464 11.43 -6.68 -5.49
CA TYR A 464 10.45 -5.74 -6.04
C TYR A 464 11.13 -4.76 -7.00
N GLU A 465 10.58 -4.63 -8.20
CA GLU A 465 11.10 -3.74 -9.24
C GLU A 465 9.98 -2.84 -9.76
N VAL A 466 10.13 -1.53 -9.62
CA VAL A 466 9.18 -0.53 -10.11
C VAL A 466 9.92 0.58 -10.87
N VAL A 467 9.47 0.88 -12.08
CA VAL A 467 9.95 2.01 -12.90
C VAL A 467 8.75 2.78 -13.45
N GLY A 468 8.88 4.10 -13.57
CA GLY A 468 7.87 5.02 -14.08
C GLY A 468 7.39 6.05 -13.06
N LEU A 469 7.50 5.74 -11.78
CA LEU A 469 7.20 6.64 -10.66
C LEU A 469 8.07 6.32 -9.44
N HIS A 470 8.09 7.23 -8.47
CA HIS A 470 8.73 7.05 -7.18
C HIS A 470 7.89 6.14 -6.26
N THR A 471 8.59 5.31 -5.49
CA THR A 471 7.97 4.41 -4.52
C THR A 471 8.65 4.47 -3.18
N ASN A 472 7.94 4.12 -2.12
CA ASN A 472 8.50 4.00 -0.77
C ASN A 472 9.32 2.72 -0.50
N ILE A 473 9.52 1.84 -1.49
CA ILE A 473 10.18 0.52 -1.32
C ILE A 473 11.58 0.63 -0.72
N GLU A 474 12.43 1.54 -1.23
CA GLU A 474 13.79 1.71 -0.70
C GLU A 474 13.79 2.25 0.74
N PHE A 475 12.82 3.10 1.07
CA PHE A 475 12.62 3.56 2.45
C PHE A 475 12.19 2.40 3.37
N LEU A 476 11.28 1.54 2.91
CA LEU A 476 10.89 0.33 3.64
C LEU A 476 12.08 -0.58 3.91
N LYS A 477 12.98 -0.79 2.93
CA LYS A 477 14.23 -1.55 3.09
C LYS A 477 15.12 -0.97 4.20
N SER A 478 15.23 0.36 4.27
CA SER A 478 15.96 1.06 5.34
C SER A 478 15.32 0.83 6.71
N VAL A 479 13.99 0.92 6.82
CA VAL A 479 13.27 0.71 8.08
C VAL A 479 13.43 -0.72 8.58
N VAL A 480 13.20 -1.73 7.73
CA VAL A 480 13.29 -3.15 8.13
C VAL A 480 14.73 -3.59 8.46
N SER A 481 15.72 -2.86 7.96
CA SER A 481 17.14 -3.08 8.26
C SER A 481 17.64 -2.28 9.47
N HIS A 482 16.82 -1.40 10.04
CA HIS A 482 17.23 -0.57 11.16
C HIS A 482 17.24 -1.36 12.48
N ASN A 483 18.32 -1.26 13.26
CA ASN A 483 18.51 -2.04 14.49
C ASN A 483 17.34 -1.89 15.49
N ALA A 484 16.84 -0.66 15.69
CA ALA A 484 15.71 -0.42 16.59
C ALA A 484 14.44 -1.19 16.14
N PHE A 485 14.18 -1.27 14.83
CA PHE A 485 13.04 -2.03 14.30
C PHE A 485 13.26 -3.53 14.47
N ILE A 486 14.47 -4.03 14.20
CA ILE A 486 14.86 -5.44 14.40
C ILE A 486 14.66 -5.87 15.86
N ASN A 487 15.00 -4.99 16.82
CA ASN A 487 14.81 -5.22 18.25
C ASN A 487 13.36 -5.10 18.74
N GLY A 488 12.42 -4.64 17.89
CA GLY A 488 11.02 -4.43 18.27
C GLY A 488 10.78 -3.14 19.08
N GLU A 489 11.68 -2.17 18.99
CA GLU A 489 11.60 -0.85 19.65
C GLU A 489 10.68 0.10 18.84
N VAL A 490 9.42 -0.32 18.63
CA VAL A 490 8.45 0.40 17.80
C VAL A 490 7.68 1.45 18.59
N GLU A 491 7.42 2.59 17.95
CA GLU A 491 6.56 3.68 18.46
C GLU A 491 6.03 4.54 17.31
N THR A 492 4.93 5.26 17.55
CA THR A 492 4.28 6.13 16.56
C THR A 492 5.15 7.28 16.03
N GLY A 493 6.23 7.62 16.75
CA GLY A 493 7.25 8.58 16.35
C GLY A 493 8.51 7.98 15.69
N PHE A 494 8.52 6.68 15.38
CA PHE A 494 9.73 5.95 14.93
C PHE A 494 10.45 6.63 13.76
N ILE A 495 9.71 7.01 12.71
CA ILE A 495 10.28 7.62 11.49
C ILE A 495 10.90 8.99 11.81
N THR A 496 10.22 9.81 12.61
CA THR A 496 10.73 11.13 13.00
C THR A 496 12.00 11.01 13.84
N LYS A 497 12.00 10.09 14.80
CA LYS A 497 13.11 9.84 15.73
C LYS A 497 14.37 9.32 15.05
N HIS A 498 14.21 8.48 14.02
CA HIS A 498 15.30 7.86 13.27
C HIS A 498 15.48 8.47 11.88
N SER A 499 15.00 9.69 11.65
CA SER A 499 15.03 10.34 10.34
C SER A 499 16.45 10.40 9.74
N ASP A 500 17.44 10.84 10.52
CA ASP A 500 18.83 10.97 10.07
C ASP A 500 19.42 9.66 9.50
N THR A 501 19.04 8.51 10.05
CA THR A 501 19.53 7.20 9.60
C THR A 501 18.66 6.59 8.51
N LEU A 502 17.35 6.84 8.53
CA LEU A 502 16.41 6.29 7.55
C LEU A 502 16.48 6.97 6.18
N PHE A 503 16.82 8.26 6.15
CA PHE A 503 17.00 9.06 4.93
C PHE A 503 18.48 9.28 4.57
N ALA A 504 19.38 8.47 5.12
CA ALA A 504 20.81 8.59 4.86
C ALA A 504 21.09 8.66 3.34
N LEU A 505 22.00 9.58 2.96
CA LEU A 505 22.31 9.85 1.56
C LEU A 505 22.71 8.56 0.82
N LYS A 506 22.16 8.40 -0.39
CA LYS A 506 22.52 7.29 -1.27
C LYS A 506 24.04 7.25 -1.42
N LYS A 507 24.60 6.04 -1.36
CA LYS A 507 26.03 5.83 -1.57
C LYS A 507 26.38 6.14 -3.02
N GLU A 508 27.62 6.55 -3.23
CA GLU A 508 28.20 6.72 -4.57
C GLU A 508 27.95 5.47 -5.42
N THR A 509 27.50 5.65 -6.67
CA THR A 509 27.19 4.50 -7.53
C THR A 509 28.43 3.63 -7.74
N PRO A 510 28.39 2.32 -7.39
CA PRO A 510 29.56 1.46 -7.52
C PRO A 510 29.98 1.24 -8.97
N SER A 511 31.27 1.01 -9.17
CA SER A 511 31.85 0.81 -10.50
C SER A 511 31.23 -0.35 -11.28
N HIS A 512 30.84 -1.45 -10.60
CA HIS A 512 30.22 -2.59 -11.28
C HIS A 512 28.86 -2.25 -11.88
N VAL A 513 28.05 -1.42 -11.20
CA VAL A 513 26.76 -0.92 -11.71
C VAL A 513 26.98 -0.05 -12.95
N ILE A 514 27.99 0.83 -12.92
CA ILE A 514 28.34 1.69 -14.07
C ILE A 514 28.79 0.85 -15.27
N ILE A 515 29.58 -0.21 -15.04
CA ILE A 515 29.99 -1.15 -16.09
C ILE A 515 28.77 -1.84 -16.69
N GLN A 516 27.84 -2.33 -15.85
CA GLN A 516 26.59 -2.95 -16.29
C GLN A 516 25.74 -2.01 -17.14
N ALA A 517 25.58 -0.75 -16.71
CA ALA A 517 24.84 0.27 -17.47
C ALA A 517 25.49 0.52 -18.84
N SER A 518 26.82 0.67 -18.85
CA SER A 518 27.59 0.95 -20.06
C SER A 518 27.49 -0.20 -21.06
N LEU A 519 27.69 -1.44 -20.60
CA LEU A 519 27.58 -2.62 -21.46
C LEU A 519 26.14 -2.89 -21.89
N PHE A 520 25.14 -2.61 -21.06
CA PHE A 520 23.74 -2.67 -21.46
C PHE A 520 23.46 -1.74 -22.64
N MET A 521 23.90 -0.49 -22.57
CA MET A 521 23.72 0.47 -23.67
C MET A 521 24.39 0.00 -24.96
N ILE A 522 25.64 -0.46 -24.87
CA ILE A 522 26.43 -0.93 -26.01
C ILE A 522 25.84 -2.20 -26.64
N LEU A 523 25.49 -3.19 -25.81
CA LEU A 523 24.94 -4.45 -26.29
C LEU A 523 23.53 -4.27 -26.85
N SER A 524 22.73 -3.37 -26.28
CA SER A 524 21.41 -3.00 -26.81
C SER A 524 21.54 -2.32 -28.17
N GLU A 525 22.49 -1.40 -28.33
CA GLU A 525 22.80 -0.76 -29.62
C GLU A 525 23.21 -1.81 -30.67
N LEU A 526 24.13 -2.70 -30.32
CA LEU A 526 24.62 -3.79 -31.17
C LEU A 526 23.48 -4.72 -31.63
N GLN A 527 22.59 -5.13 -30.72
CA GLN A 527 21.48 -6.01 -31.05
C GLN A 527 20.42 -5.33 -31.91
N ASN A 528 20.03 -4.10 -31.58
CA ASN A 528 19.10 -3.32 -32.41
C ASN A 528 19.63 -3.14 -33.81
N THR A 529 20.92 -2.85 -33.94
CA THR A 529 21.52 -2.70 -35.25
C THR A 529 21.61 -3.98 -36.04
N ILE A 530 21.85 -5.14 -35.41
CA ILE A 530 21.74 -6.44 -36.09
C ILE A 530 20.32 -6.64 -36.63
N LYS A 531 19.27 -6.32 -35.85
CA LYS A 531 17.88 -6.45 -36.30
C LYS A 531 17.58 -5.54 -37.50
N GLU A 532 17.91 -4.26 -37.41
CA GLU A 532 17.76 -3.30 -38.51
C GLU A 532 18.52 -3.74 -39.77
N THR A 533 19.68 -4.38 -39.60
CA THR A 533 20.47 -4.95 -40.70
C THR A 533 19.73 -6.09 -41.40
N THR A 534 19.20 -7.03 -40.62
CA THR A 534 18.48 -8.19 -41.16
C THR A 534 17.19 -7.80 -41.87
N GLU A 535 16.59 -6.67 -41.48
CA GLU A 535 15.38 -6.11 -42.08
C GLU A 535 15.67 -5.10 -43.22
N SER A 536 16.95 -4.76 -43.43
CA SER A 536 17.38 -3.82 -44.47
C SER A 536 17.33 -4.44 -45.87
N PHE A 537 17.16 -3.59 -46.89
CA PHE A 537 17.29 -3.97 -48.30
C PHE A 537 18.71 -4.41 -48.69
N ASP A 538 19.73 -4.03 -47.90
CA ASP A 538 21.12 -4.48 -48.08
C ASP A 538 21.71 -4.97 -46.74
N PRO A 539 21.45 -6.23 -46.35
CA PRO A 539 21.96 -6.82 -45.10
C PRO A 539 23.49 -6.99 -45.06
N PHE A 540 24.16 -6.95 -46.22
CA PHE A 540 25.60 -7.17 -46.33
C PHE A 540 26.41 -5.87 -46.46
N SER A 541 25.76 -4.71 -46.38
CA SER A 541 26.40 -3.41 -46.49
C SER A 541 27.60 -3.29 -45.54
N PRO A 542 28.78 -2.84 -45.99
CA PRO A 542 29.95 -2.65 -45.13
C PRO A 542 29.72 -1.56 -44.07
N TRP A 543 28.84 -0.59 -44.34
CA TRP A 543 28.42 0.42 -43.37
C TRP A 543 27.65 -0.16 -42.18
N VAL A 544 27.23 -1.41 -42.32
CA VAL A 544 26.39 -2.15 -41.39
C VAL A 544 27.12 -3.36 -40.81
N SER A 545 27.92 -4.08 -41.59
CA SER A 545 28.71 -5.23 -41.13
C SER A 545 30.04 -4.85 -40.47
N LEU A 546 30.58 -3.65 -40.73
CA LEU A 546 31.86 -3.16 -40.19
C LEU A 546 31.70 -1.93 -39.27
N ARG A 547 30.56 -1.79 -38.56
CA ARG A 547 30.18 -0.60 -37.74
C ARG A 547 31.28 -0.10 -36.78
N HIS A 548 32.02 -1.04 -36.21
CA HIS A 548 33.07 -0.78 -35.22
C HIS A 548 34.49 -0.98 -35.76
N ALA A 549 34.61 -1.23 -37.07
CA ALA A 549 35.92 -1.28 -37.69
C ALA A 549 36.54 0.12 -37.72
N ARG A 550 37.81 0.19 -37.36
CA ARG A 550 38.65 1.37 -37.46
C ARG A 550 39.96 0.89 -38.07
N LEU A 551 40.43 1.57 -39.12
CA LEU A 551 41.57 1.07 -39.90
C LEU A 551 42.89 1.12 -39.10
N ASN A 552 43.06 2.09 -38.21
CA ASN A 552 44.34 2.38 -37.55
C ASN A 552 44.23 2.60 -36.03
N THR A 553 43.05 2.42 -35.43
CA THR A 553 42.82 2.68 -34.01
C THR A 553 41.88 1.63 -33.43
N ASP A 554 41.91 1.44 -32.12
CA ASP A 554 40.87 0.66 -31.46
C ASP A 554 39.54 1.44 -31.47
N HIS A 555 38.42 0.73 -31.53
CA HIS A 555 37.11 1.34 -31.38
C HIS A 555 36.84 1.62 -29.90
N VAL A 556 36.51 2.87 -29.59
CA VAL A 556 36.20 3.34 -28.23
C VAL A 556 34.89 4.13 -28.30
N GLN A 557 33.90 3.70 -27.53
CA GLN A 557 32.66 4.46 -27.30
C GLN A 557 32.75 5.19 -25.97
N THR A 558 32.22 6.42 -25.92
CA THR A 558 32.11 7.19 -24.67
C THR A 558 30.64 7.35 -24.32
N ILE A 559 30.28 6.99 -23.10
CA ILE A 559 28.96 7.16 -22.53
C ILE A 559 29.09 8.08 -21.32
N ILE A 560 28.17 9.02 -21.18
CA ILE A 560 28.11 9.91 -20.02
C ILE A 560 26.88 9.51 -19.21
N PHE A 561 27.07 9.31 -17.91
CA PHE A 561 25.99 9.15 -16.95
C PHE A 561 26.04 10.26 -15.92
N ARG A 562 24.91 10.51 -15.25
CA ARG A 562 24.87 11.21 -13.96
C ARG A 562 24.21 10.32 -12.93
N ASP A 563 24.76 10.31 -11.73
CA ASP A 563 24.10 9.66 -10.60
C ASP A 563 23.33 10.68 -9.75
N HIS A 564 22.81 10.24 -8.60
CA HIS A 564 22.05 11.06 -7.67
C HIS A 564 22.82 12.28 -7.11
N LYS A 565 24.15 12.35 -7.23
CA LYS A 565 24.93 13.55 -6.86
C LYS A 565 24.97 14.59 -7.98
N ASN A 566 24.43 14.25 -9.15
CA ASN A 566 24.44 15.06 -10.36
C ASN A 566 25.85 15.32 -10.90
N ASP A 567 26.81 14.44 -10.56
CA ASP A 567 28.17 14.48 -11.09
C ASP A 567 28.24 13.71 -12.41
N ASP A 568 28.92 14.30 -13.41
CA ASP A 568 29.16 13.64 -14.70
C ASP A 568 30.15 12.47 -14.52
N ILE A 569 29.72 11.27 -14.90
CA ILE A 569 30.50 10.04 -14.95
C ILE A 569 30.78 9.74 -16.42
N ASN A 570 32.02 9.96 -16.85
CA ASN A 570 32.45 9.67 -18.22
C ASN A 570 32.98 8.23 -18.29
N VAL A 571 32.34 7.39 -19.08
CA VAL A 571 32.74 6.00 -19.26
C VAL A 571 33.23 5.78 -20.68
N LYS A 572 34.49 5.37 -20.84
CA LYS A 572 35.06 4.96 -22.14
C LYS A 572 35.10 3.44 -22.20
N VAL A 573 34.47 2.87 -23.22
CA VAL A 573 34.45 1.43 -23.46
C VAL A 573 35.22 1.14 -24.75
N LYS A 574 36.37 0.49 -24.60
CA LYS A 574 37.21 0.01 -25.69
C LYS A 574 36.84 -1.44 -26.02
N PHE A 575 36.72 -1.73 -27.31
CA PHE A 575 36.37 -3.05 -27.83
C PHE A 575 37.65 -3.84 -28.13
N ASN A 576 37.77 -5.05 -27.59
CA ASN A 576 38.90 -5.94 -27.83
C ASN A 576 38.55 -7.04 -28.85
N TYR A 577 39.57 -7.63 -29.47
CA TYR A 577 39.41 -8.68 -30.49
C TYR A 577 38.85 -10.00 -29.97
N ASP A 578 38.93 -10.26 -28.66
CA ASP A 578 38.41 -11.47 -28.00
C ASP A 578 36.95 -11.31 -27.54
N ASN A 579 36.24 -10.30 -28.06
CA ASN A 579 34.89 -9.87 -27.64
C ASN A 579 34.80 -9.41 -26.17
N SER A 580 35.93 -9.14 -25.52
CA SER A 580 35.95 -8.45 -24.23
C SER A 580 35.98 -6.93 -24.40
N TYR A 581 35.75 -6.22 -23.30
CA TYR A 581 35.73 -4.77 -23.23
C TYR A 581 36.71 -4.27 -22.17
N ASP A 582 37.45 -3.22 -22.49
CA ASP A 582 38.21 -2.45 -21.50
C ASP A 582 37.40 -1.20 -21.14
N VAL A 583 36.95 -1.12 -19.89
CA VAL A 583 36.07 -0.05 -19.39
C VAL A 583 36.88 0.91 -18.53
N THR A 584 36.89 2.19 -18.90
CA THR A 584 37.50 3.27 -18.14
C THR A 584 36.42 4.19 -17.59
N ILE A 585 36.31 4.28 -16.27
CA ILE A 585 35.35 5.14 -15.56
C ILE A 585 36.10 6.37 -15.05
N ILE A 586 35.62 7.55 -15.40
CA ILE A 586 36.19 8.84 -15.03
C ILE A 586 35.14 9.63 -14.27
N ARG A 587 35.43 9.97 -13.01
CA ARG A 587 34.53 10.74 -12.13
C ARG A 587 35.35 11.78 -11.37
N GLY A 588 35.20 13.05 -11.76
CA GLY A 588 36.06 14.12 -11.24
C GLY A 588 37.54 13.79 -11.46
N ALA A 589 38.32 13.74 -10.37
CA ALA A 589 39.73 13.35 -10.40
C ALA A 589 39.96 11.81 -10.32
N SER A 590 38.92 11.03 -10.03
CA SER A 590 39.01 9.57 -9.95
C SER A 590 39.00 8.93 -11.32
N HIS A 591 39.87 7.94 -11.51
CA HIS A 591 40.07 7.23 -12.77
C HIS A 591 40.24 5.74 -12.49
N LEU A 592 39.29 4.92 -12.93
CA LEU A 592 39.32 3.46 -12.78
C LEU A 592 39.36 2.80 -14.15
N ILE A 593 40.24 1.81 -14.34
CA ILE A 593 40.35 1.03 -15.57
C ILE A 593 40.13 -0.43 -15.21
N VAL A 594 39.12 -1.04 -15.83
CA VAL A 594 38.80 -2.46 -15.70
C VAL A 594 38.98 -3.10 -17.06
N LYS A 595 39.86 -4.10 -17.16
CA LYS A 595 40.21 -4.75 -18.42
C LYS A 595 39.50 -6.08 -18.56
N ARG A 596 39.32 -6.52 -19.81
CA ARG A 596 38.77 -7.85 -20.15
C ARG A 596 37.42 -8.15 -19.48
N VAL A 597 36.51 -7.18 -19.55
CA VAL A 597 35.12 -7.37 -19.11
C VAL A 597 34.34 -8.11 -20.19
N PHE A 598 33.55 -9.11 -19.82
CA PHE A 598 32.62 -9.77 -20.75
C PHE A 598 31.20 -9.36 -20.43
N GLY A 599 30.36 -9.22 -21.46
CA GLY A 599 28.96 -8.82 -21.32
C GLY A 599 28.06 -9.61 -22.25
N SER A 600 26.90 -10.02 -21.75
CA SER A 600 25.83 -10.60 -22.57
C SER A 600 24.46 -10.06 -22.13
N LEU A 601 23.59 -9.82 -23.11
CA LEU A 601 22.28 -9.22 -22.92
C LEU A 601 21.18 -10.19 -23.36
N ASN A 602 20.21 -10.42 -22.46
CA ASN A 602 18.95 -11.08 -22.76
C ASN A 602 17.84 -10.02 -22.79
N GLU A 603 17.39 -9.63 -23.98
CA GLU A 603 16.35 -8.60 -24.15
C GLU A 603 14.98 -9.04 -23.63
N VAL A 604 14.63 -10.33 -23.76
CA VAL A 604 13.32 -10.85 -23.36
C VAL A 604 13.14 -10.72 -21.85
N GLU A 605 14.20 -11.02 -21.09
CA GLU A 605 14.18 -10.89 -19.63
C GLU A 605 14.70 -9.52 -19.14
N GLN A 606 15.14 -8.65 -20.06
CA GLN A 606 15.82 -7.38 -19.81
C GLN A 606 17.03 -7.52 -18.87
N GLN A 607 17.80 -8.59 -19.02
CA GLN A 607 18.90 -8.94 -18.11
C GLN A 607 20.26 -8.70 -18.75
N ILE A 608 21.13 -8.02 -18.02
CA ILE A 608 22.55 -7.94 -18.32
C ILE A 608 23.32 -8.93 -17.44
N ILE A 609 24.24 -9.66 -18.05
CA ILE A 609 25.21 -10.49 -17.36
C ILE A 609 26.59 -9.94 -17.69
N VAL A 610 27.31 -9.51 -16.66
CA VAL A 610 28.67 -8.99 -16.79
C VAL A 610 29.62 -9.88 -16.01
N GLU A 611 30.79 -10.15 -16.59
CA GLU A 611 31.87 -10.86 -15.92
C GLU A 611 33.09 -9.95 -15.82
N VAL A 612 33.52 -9.67 -14.59
CA VAL A 612 34.71 -8.88 -14.26
C VAL A 612 35.62 -9.73 -13.38
N GLU A 613 36.86 -9.98 -13.78
CA GLU A 613 37.85 -10.72 -12.97
C GLU A 613 37.35 -12.10 -12.47
N ASN A 614 36.60 -12.83 -13.30
CA ASN A 614 35.90 -14.09 -12.98
C ASN A 614 34.71 -13.96 -12.00
N HIS A 615 34.31 -12.75 -11.64
CA HIS A 615 33.09 -12.49 -10.89
C HIS A 615 31.94 -12.19 -11.87
N ARG A 616 30.95 -13.08 -11.90
CA ARG A 616 29.78 -12.98 -12.78
C ARG A 616 28.60 -12.36 -12.04
N ILE A 617 28.18 -11.18 -12.49
CA ILE A 617 27.09 -10.41 -11.91
C ILE A 617 25.93 -10.39 -12.88
N LYS A 618 24.72 -10.66 -12.39
CA LYS A 618 23.48 -10.67 -13.15
C LYS A 618 22.51 -9.66 -12.55
N SER A 619 22.09 -8.70 -13.37
CA SER A 619 21.17 -7.63 -12.95
C SER A 619 20.12 -7.39 -14.03
N ARG A 620 18.95 -6.89 -13.64
CA ARG A 620 17.93 -6.44 -14.59
C ARG A 620 18.13 -4.98 -14.89
N VAL A 621 17.94 -4.59 -16.15
CA VAL A 621 18.13 -3.22 -16.61
C VAL A 621 16.90 -2.75 -17.36
N VAL A 622 16.34 -1.63 -16.94
CA VAL A 622 15.21 -0.98 -17.58
C VAL A 622 15.66 0.38 -18.10
N LEU A 623 15.40 0.63 -19.38
CA LEU A 623 15.66 1.93 -20.01
C LEU A 623 14.35 2.73 -20.05
N ASP A 624 14.24 3.77 -19.23
CA ASP A 624 13.18 4.76 -19.36
C ASP A 624 13.61 5.82 -20.38
N LYS A 625 13.10 5.67 -21.61
CA LYS A 625 13.38 6.58 -22.73
C LYS A 625 12.76 7.97 -22.53
N ASN A 626 11.72 8.10 -21.71
CA ASN A 626 11.05 9.39 -21.50
C ASN A 626 11.84 10.28 -20.54
N SER A 627 12.43 9.67 -19.51
CA SER A 627 13.24 10.37 -18.51
C SER A 627 14.74 10.30 -18.81
N TYR A 628 15.14 9.63 -19.90
CA TYR A 628 16.53 9.32 -20.26
C TYR A 628 17.30 8.66 -19.10
N GLN A 629 16.70 7.66 -18.47
CA GLN A 629 17.28 6.97 -17.32
C GLN A 629 17.55 5.50 -17.62
N VAL A 630 18.71 5.02 -17.17
CA VAL A 630 19.03 3.59 -17.06
C VAL A 630 18.86 3.19 -15.60
N ILE A 631 17.89 2.31 -15.35
CA ILE A 631 17.62 1.78 -14.03
C ILE A 631 18.18 0.36 -13.96
N ILE A 632 19.07 0.11 -12.99
CA ILE A 632 19.65 -1.20 -12.72
C ILE A 632 19.10 -1.72 -11.40
N PHE A 633 18.54 -2.93 -11.43
CA PHE A 633 18.18 -3.68 -10.24
C PHE A 633 19.32 -4.65 -9.91
N ASP A 634 20.22 -4.20 -9.05
CA ASP A 634 21.36 -4.97 -8.58
C ASP A 634 21.02 -5.77 -7.32
N ASN A 635 21.61 -6.96 -7.18
CA ASN A 635 21.30 -7.86 -6.06
C ASN A 635 21.88 -7.37 -4.72
N GLU A 636 22.98 -6.62 -4.74
CA GLU A 636 23.65 -6.10 -3.55
C GLU A 636 23.24 -4.64 -3.27
N GLU A 637 23.21 -3.81 -4.30
CA GLU A 637 22.97 -2.36 -4.17
C GLU A 637 21.49 -1.96 -4.32
N GLY A 638 20.64 -2.86 -4.81
CA GLY A 638 19.23 -2.59 -5.05
C GLY A 638 18.99 -1.74 -6.31
N LYS A 639 17.98 -0.86 -6.26
CA LYS A 639 17.60 -0.01 -7.40
C LYS A 639 18.55 1.17 -7.55
N MET A 640 19.36 1.16 -8.60
CA MET A 640 20.25 2.24 -8.99
C MET A 640 19.72 2.95 -10.24
N VAL A 641 19.74 4.28 -10.23
CA VAL A 641 19.27 5.11 -11.35
C VAL A 641 20.44 5.95 -11.85
N LEU A 642 20.72 5.83 -13.15
CA LEU A 642 21.70 6.63 -13.85
C LEU A 642 21.00 7.43 -14.94
N GLU A 643 21.11 8.75 -14.90
CA GLU A 643 20.61 9.61 -15.97
C GLU A 643 21.61 9.63 -17.13
N ILE A 644 21.10 9.59 -18.35
CA ILE A 644 21.87 9.82 -19.56
C ILE A 644 21.63 11.29 -19.94
N PRO A 645 22.67 12.15 -19.96
CA PRO A 645 22.53 13.51 -20.42
C PRO A 645 21.95 13.54 -21.84
N GLU A 646 20.83 14.21 -22.02
CA GLU A 646 20.26 14.47 -23.33
C GLU A 646 21.30 15.21 -24.17
N PHE A 647 21.69 14.62 -25.33
CA PHE A 647 22.59 15.31 -26.27
C PHE A 647 21.99 16.67 -26.60
N THR A 648 22.77 17.71 -26.34
CA THR A 648 22.42 19.12 -26.26
C THR A 648 21.43 19.60 -27.34
N GLN A 649 20.12 19.59 -27.05
CA GLN A 649 19.39 20.83 -27.27
C GLN A 649 20.00 21.83 -26.30
N LEU A 650 20.45 22.96 -26.81
CA LEU A 650 20.86 24.14 -26.05
C LEU A 650 19.70 24.60 -25.16
N LYS A 651 19.42 23.88 -24.07
CA LYS A 651 18.86 24.50 -22.88
C LYS A 651 20.04 25.18 -22.23
N THR A 652 20.18 26.47 -22.57
CA THR A 652 20.77 27.45 -21.68
C THR A 652 20.48 27.00 -20.26
N LYS A 653 21.53 26.76 -19.46
CA LYS A 653 21.42 26.73 -18.01
C LYS A 653 20.64 27.99 -17.63
N THR A 654 19.34 27.87 -17.44
CA THR A 654 18.61 28.82 -16.61
C THR A 654 19.17 28.55 -15.25
N ALA A 655 20.20 29.32 -14.90
CA ALA A 655 20.59 29.55 -13.52
C ALA A 655 19.32 29.65 -12.69
N ASP A 656 19.32 29.06 -11.50
CA ASP A 656 18.27 29.18 -10.49
C ASP A 656 17.72 30.60 -10.49
N ALA A 657 16.59 30.78 -11.18
CA ALA A 657 15.97 32.08 -11.34
C ALA A 657 15.23 32.34 -10.03
N THR A 658 15.90 33.12 -9.17
CA THR A 658 15.33 33.72 -7.97
C THR A 658 13.98 34.34 -8.32
N GLY A 659 12.89 33.78 -7.80
CA GLY A 659 11.52 34.26 -8.06
C GLY A 659 10.50 33.16 -8.39
N PHE A 660 10.93 32.04 -8.99
CA PHE A 660 10.01 30.98 -9.41
C PHE A 660 9.71 29.97 -8.31
N ILE A 661 8.42 29.77 -8.04
CA ILE A 661 7.89 28.70 -7.21
C ILE A 661 7.37 27.62 -8.15
N ARG A 662 7.84 26.38 -7.95
CA ARG A 662 7.47 25.23 -8.78
C ARG A 662 6.57 24.25 -8.04
N THR A 663 5.84 23.43 -8.79
CA THR A 663 5.06 22.32 -8.25
C THR A 663 6.00 21.31 -7.59
N PRO A 664 5.79 21.00 -6.29
CA PRO A 664 6.60 19.99 -5.59
C PRO A 664 6.21 18.56 -5.97
N MET A 665 5.03 18.39 -6.58
CA MET A 665 4.46 17.11 -6.98
C MET A 665 3.44 17.29 -8.11
N PRO A 666 3.12 16.24 -8.87
CA PRO A 666 1.98 16.27 -9.77
C PRO A 666 0.68 16.49 -8.98
N CYS A 667 -0.11 17.48 -9.37
CA CYS A 667 -1.28 17.90 -8.59
C CYS A 667 -2.33 18.63 -9.44
N LYS A 668 -3.53 18.74 -8.90
CA LYS A 668 -4.58 19.63 -9.38
C LYS A 668 -4.54 20.94 -8.60
N ILE A 669 -4.77 22.08 -9.25
CA ILE A 669 -4.92 23.36 -8.53
C ILE A 669 -6.31 23.43 -7.90
N SER A 670 -6.39 23.38 -6.57
CA SER A 670 -7.66 23.50 -5.83
C SER A 670 -8.05 24.97 -5.64
N GLN A 671 -7.10 25.82 -5.26
CA GLN A 671 -7.36 27.25 -5.03
C GLN A 671 -6.13 28.09 -5.37
N VAL A 672 -6.36 29.28 -5.94
CA VAL A 672 -5.34 30.33 -6.09
C VAL A 672 -5.69 31.44 -5.11
N LEU A 673 -4.81 31.72 -4.15
CA LEU A 673 -5.06 32.65 -3.04
C LEU A 673 -4.50 34.05 -3.28
N VAL A 674 -3.71 34.23 -4.34
CA VAL A 674 -3.06 35.49 -4.70
C VAL A 674 -3.38 35.92 -6.12
N LYS A 675 -3.12 37.18 -6.44
CA LYS A 675 -3.32 37.76 -7.78
C LYS A 675 -2.01 38.35 -8.31
N PRO A 676 -1.80 38.37 -9.64
CA PRO A 676 -0.73 39.16 -10.24
C PRO A 676 -0.76 40.62 -9.74
N GLY A 677 0.40 41.18 -9.42
CA GLY A 677 0.60 42.50 -8.82
C GLY A 677 0.47 42.55 -7.29
N GLN A 678 0.12 41.45 -6.62
CA GLN A 678 -0.05 41.43 -5.16
C GLN A 678 1.31 41.32 -4.45
N ILE A 679 1.55 42.19 -3.46
CA ILE A 679 2.71 42.09 -2.57
C ILE A 679 2.45 41.00 -1.53
N VAL A 680 3.40 40.08 -1.36
CA VAL A 680 3.34 38.97 -0.41
C VAL A 680 4.56 38.97 0.48
N GLU A 681 4.38 38.62 1.75
CA GLU A 681 5.48 38.41 2.69
C GLU A 681 5.91 36.95 2.71
N LYS A 682 7.14 36.68 3.17
CA LYS A 682 7.60 35.31 3.44
C LYS A 682 6.60 34.58 4.36
N GLY A 683 6.18 33.39 3.93
CA GLY A 683 5.19 32.56 4.62
C GLY A 683 3.74 32.81 4.18
N THR A 684 3.49 33.81 3.32
CA THR A 684 2.14 34.10 2.81
C THR A 684 1.63 32.91 1.98
N PRO A 685 0.43 32.38 2.25
CA PRO A 685 -0.19 31.35 1.43
C PRO A 685 -0.47 31.82 0.00
N LEU A 686 -0.09 31.03 -1.00
CA LEU A 686 -0.17 31.42 -2.42
C LEU A 686 -1.18 30.59 -3.20
N ILE A 687 -1.06 29.27 -3.15
CA ILE A 687 -1.87 28.34 -3.93
C ILE A 687 -2.10 27.06 -3.12
N VAL A 688 -3.28 26.47 -3.23
CA VAL A 688 -3.64 25.18 -2.65
C VAL A 688 -3.63 24.15 -3.76
N LEU A 689 -2.80 23.14 -3.59
CA LEU A 689 -2.66 22.00 -4.49
C LEU A 689 -3.48 20.84 -3.91
N GLU A 690 -4.18 20.09 -4.75
CA GLU A 690 -4.87 18.86 -4.38
C GLU A 690 -4.24 17.69 -5.12
N ALA A 691 -3.81 16.69 -4.37
CA ALA A 691 -3.43 15.39 -4.91
C ALA A 691 -3.90 14.30 -3.96
N MET A 692 -4.52 13.24 -4.49
CA MET A 692 -4.86 12.02 -3.74
C MET A 692 -5.62 12.28 -2.43
N LYS A 693 -6.65 13.15 -2.48
CA LYS A 693 -7.50 13.58 -1.35
C LYS A 693 -6.76 14.38 -0.26
N MET A 694 -5.54 14.83 -0.53
CA MET A 694 -4.79 15.71 0.36
C MET A 694 -4.64 17.09 -0.29
N GLU A 695 -4.91 18.12 0.52
CA GLU A 695 -4.61 19.50 0.16
C GLU A 695 -3.25 19.91 0.70
N HIS A 696 -2.45 20.56 -0.13
CA HIS A 696 -1.17 21.13 0.23
C HIS A 696 -1.13 22.62 -0.04
N LEU A 697 -0.85 23.40 1.01
CA LEU A 697 -0.74 24.84 0.95
C LEU A 697 0.70 25.25 0.62
N VAL A 698 0.91 25.79 -0.58
CA VAL A 698 2.20 26.36 -0.97
C VAL A 698 2.28 27.78 -0.41
N LYS A 699 3.35 28.05 0.35
CA LYS A 699 3.62 29.35 0.97
C LYS A 699 4.81 30.02 0.30
N SER A 700 4.83 31.35 0.30
CA SER A 700 5.93 32.12 -0.26
C SER A 700 7.24 31.89 0.53
N PRO A 701 8.35 31.48 -0.11
CA PRO A 701 9.62 31.29 0.59
C PRO A 701 10.35 32.63 0.88
N PHE A 702 9.97 33.71 0.20
CA PHE A 702 10.52 35.07 0.36
C PHE A 702 9.41 36.13 0.17
N SER A 703 9.68 37.37 0.59
CA SER A 703 8.77 38.50 0.33
C SER A 703 9.01 39.05 -1.07
N GLY A 704 7.96 39.45 -1.79
CA GLY A 704 8.05 39.97 -3.15
C GLY A 704 6.69 40.32 -3.75
N THR A 705 6.62 40.54 -5.06
CA THR A 705 5.37 40.93 -5.74
C THR A 705 5.03 39.88 -6.78
N ILE A 706 3.87 39.25 -6.67
CA ILE A 706 3.44 38.22 -7.62
C ILE A 706 3.46 38.79 -9.03
N ASP A 707 4.37 38.33 -9.88
CA ASP A 707 4.44 38.75 -11.28
C ASP A 707 3.45 37.93 -12.12
N LYS A 708 3.52 36.59 -11.99
CA LYS A 708 2.72 35.70 -12.84
C LYS A 708 2.26 34.45 -12.09
N ILE A 709 1.06 34.00 -12.43
CA ILE A 709 0.49 32.71 -12.00
C ILE A 709 0.29 31.88 -13.26
N PHE A 710 0.82 30.65 -13.27
CA PHE A 710 0.91 29.82 -14.48
C PHE A 710 -0.28 28.88 -14.68
N TYR A 711 -1.09 28.66 -13.64
CA TYR A 711 -2.20 27.71 -13.66
C TYR A 711 -3.48 28.31 -13.08
N HIS A 712 -4.62 27.88 -13.63
CA HIS A 712 -5.95 28.22 -13.13
C HIS A 712 -6.51 27.14 -12.20
N VAL A 713 -7.48 27.52 -11.37
CA VAL A 713 -8.21 26.57 -10.51
C VAL A 713 -8.84 25.48 -11.38
N GLY A 714 -8.59 24.22 -11.03
CA GLY A 714 -9.05 23.04 -11.75
C GLY A 714 -8.02 22.42 -12.69
N GLU A 715 -6.95 23.13 -13.05
CA GLU A 715 -5.92 22.63 -13.98
C GLU A 715 -4.95 21.66 -13.29
N PHE A 716 -4.36 20.77 -14.09
CA PHE A 716 -3.35 19.81 -13.65
C PHE A 716 -1.95 20.28 -13.99
N ALA A 717 -1.07 20.21 -13.00
CA ALA A 717 0.34 20.53 -13.13
C ALA A 717 1.19 19.29 -12.82
N LYS A 718 2.21 19.02 -13.65
CA LYS A 718 3.22 17.96 -13.41
C LYS A 718 4.25 18.44 -12.39
N GLU A 719 5.06 17.54 -11.84
CA GLU A 719 6.18 17.90 -10.96
C GLU A 719 7.16 18.90 -11.64
N ASN A 720 7.77 19.78 -10.84
CA ASN A 720 8.79 20.74 -11.24
C ASN A 720 8.38 21.72 -12.37
N LYS A 721 7.09 22.03 -12.47
CA LYS A 721 6.56 23.07 -13.35
C LYS A 721 6.35 24.37 -12.59
N ASP A 722 6.62 25.50 -13.25
CA ASP A 722 6.49 26.82 -12.64
C ASP A 722 5.01 27.09 -12.28
N LEU A 723 4.73 27.34 -10.99
CA LEU A 723 3.41 27.67 -10.46
C LEU A 723 3.18 29.17 -10.42
N ILE A 724 4.14 29.89 -9.81
CA ILE A 724 4.05 31.32 -9.53
C ILE A 724 5.45 31.92 -9.68
N HIS A 725 5.53 33.10 -10.28
CA HIS A 725 6.71 33.96 -10.26
C HIS A 725 6.46 35.15 -9.31
N ILE A 726 7.42 35.46 -8.45
CA ILE A 726 7.39 36.47 -7.38
C ILE A 726 8.53 37.47 -7.54
#